data_AF-A0A954WL33-F1
#
_entry.id   AF-A0A954WL33-F1
#
_cell.length_a   1.000
_cell.length_b   1.000
_cell.length_c   1.000
_cell.angle_alpha   90.00
_cell.angle_beta   90.00
_cell.angle_gamma   90.00
#
_symmetry.space_group_name_H-M   'P 1'
#
loop_
_entity.id
_entity.type
_entity.pdbx_description
1 polymer ?
#
loop_
_entity_poly.entity_id
_entity_poly.type
_entity_poly.pdbx_seq_one_letter_code
_entity_poly.pdbx_strand_id
1 'polypeptide(L)'
;DLTQRYQSALAMADDLRRFVNRYEISARRVRSLGRAVRWCRRNRTVATLAAMLLLVVTTALAGLVGLHLKRERVLTNGLAVIDSHLASNNDFGALREISRLREEFGNRHELRTRYESIGREVVIDSDYSKATIQVKPIESPDADWLELGSLTTSPLKVRLPYGSLLARVTQPNLEDHEMEIVRSNDSAYRVLAPTHSGMVRVTPITVWRNVPWRRMQKFPDLSEYSIDRYEVTNGEFYRFVLDGGYGGDGREEKWWVNTLGAEWKNAVSEFVDKTGEPGPKFWQNGKYPAGMEDYPVVGVSWYEAMAYAKWAGKQLPTVYHWLEAAEFTGDYLPLGVLSRSNIGGRDVGRRANRDPHSLLSVNPYGAFDMAGNVKEWCLNEEADSRRFAMGGSWQDDPKVFHEPIALSAFERCDDTGFRCALYEKSNQLASAHPIQWRSFAAVRDTLPQLEDCRDQFEYPKDKPWATKKLEPVSIDGIHYQAFQIDTVNNQDDRMLLYVAYPPMKGFVPPYETVVVGTFLGFDANRGVPKWIPSDSIATFLNRGRAVVIPVLFGTGDRIDWENRPPFGARPDQVDAYGRTVVNIAKDFSRTIDFIEQFEEATGIPSVLDKDRMAYCGIVYGGCAGPIWMVADYLTHDRRWRVKAAVLTDAFLTQCLQPPEVDQMAYLPHLTVPTMMLNCRLISTGPYDRAQKPMYELLPLPDDQKVLKAFPQYTHGIPAADFGIYANRWLDDHLRK
;
A
#
# COMPACT_ATOMS: atom_id res chain seq x y z
N ASP A 1 4.38 103.28 17.59
CA ASP A 1 4.74 104.27 18.60
C ASP A 1 5.59 105.35 17.94
N LEU A 2 5.08 106.58 17.85
CA LEU A 2 5.73 107.68 17.12
C LEU A 2 6.82 108.36 17.96
N THR A 3 6.90 108.06 19.27
CA THR A 3 7.88 108.62 20.21
C THR A 3 9.26 107.94 20.18
N GLN A 4 9.44 106.87 19.39
CA GLN A 4 10.71 106.14 19.27
C GLN A 4 11.31 106.13 17.85
N ARG A 5 10.76 106.92 16.91
CA ARG A 5 11.23 106.90 15.52
C ARG A 5 12.62 107.53 15.36
N TYR A 6 12.95 108.52 16.19
CA TYR A 6 14.28 109.12 16.26
C TYR A 6 14.78 109.03 17.71
N GLN A 7 15.99 108.53 17.92
CA GLN A 7 16.55 108.36 19.27
C GLN A 7 17.10 109.67 19.86
N SER A 8 17.24 110.73 19.06
CA SER A 8 17.55 112.08 19.51
C SER A 8 16.99 113.11 18.53
N ALA A 9 16.82 114.36 18.99
CA ALA A 9 16.41 115.47 18.13
C ALA A 9 17.41 115.71 16.98
N LEU A 10 18.69 115.41 17.21
CA LEU A 10 19.73 115.51 16.18
C LEU A 10 19.50 114.49 15.05
N ALA A 11 19.13 113.25 15.38
CA ALA A 11 18.87 112.21 14.38
C ALA A 11 17.64 112.52 13.51
N MET A 12 16.62 113.16 14.10
CA MET A 12 15.47 113.66 13.34
C MET A 12 15.85 114.84 12.43
N ALA A 13 16.65 115.77 12.96
CA ALA A 13 17.13 116.92 12.19
C ALA A 13 18.01 116.49 11.00
N ASP A 14 18.81 115.44 11.16
CA ASP A 14 19.69 114.93 10.12
C ASP A 14 18.91 114.21 9.00
N ASP A 15 17.89 113.42 9.35
CA ASP A 15 16.98 112.79 8.39
C ASP A 15 16.11 113.82 7.65
N LEU A 16 15.67 114.88 8.34
CA LEU A 16 14.97 116.01 7.72
C LEU A 16 15.88 116.82 6.80
N ARG A 17 17.13 117.07 7.19
CA ARG A 17 18.13 117.73 6.32
C ARG A 17 18.42 116.89 5.09
N ARG A 18 18.54 115.56 5.24
CA ARG A 18 18.68 114.64 4.11
C ARG A 18 17.46 114.73 3.18
N PHE A 19 16.25 114.74 3.72
CA PHE A 19 15.03 114.90 2.92
C PHE A 19 14.98 116.24 2.16
N VAL A 20 15.29 117.37 2.82
CA VAL A 20 15.31 118.70 2.18
C VAL A 20 16.38 118.79 1.10
N ASN A 21 17.56 118.21 1.34
CA ASN A 21 18.67 118.16 0.38
C ASN A 21 18.56 117.00 -0.63
N ARG A 22 17.41 116.30 -0.67
CA ARG A 22 17.10 115.15 -1.55
C ARG A 22 18.07 113.96 -1.47
N TYR A 23 18.68 113.73 -0.30
CA TYR A 23 19.38 112.48 0.02
C TYR A 23 18.41 111.43 0.62
N GLU A 24 18.71 110.14 0.45
CA GLU A 24 17.90 109.04 1.01
C GLU A 24 17.95 109.00 2.55
N ILE A 25 16.77 108.78 3.15
CA ILE A 25 16.54 108.60 4.58
C ILE A 25 16.78 107.14 5.04
N SER A 26 17.43 106.95 6.20
CA SER A 26 17.94 105.65 6.64
C SER A 26 16.97 104.92 7.60
N ALA A 27 15.98 104.19 7.07
CA ALA A 27 15.05 103.40 7.89
C ALA A 27 15.34 101.87 7.83
N ARG A 28 15.45 101.20 8.99
CA ARG A 28 15.83 99.77 9.15
C ARG A 28 14.70 98.80 8.75
N ARG A 29 14.96 97.80 7.87
CA ARG A 29 13.99 96.76 7.45
C ARG A 29 13.83 95.60 8.46
N VAL A 30 12.62 95.08 8.61
CA VAL A 30 12.27 93.95 9.50
C VAL A 30 12.52 92.58 8.81
N ARG A 31 13.20 91.66 9.50
CA ARG A 31 13.54 90.30 8.99
C ARG A 31 12.30 89.40 8.84
N SER A 32 12.40 88.35 8.02
CA SER A 32 11.32 87.42 7.61
C SER A 32 10.56 86.79 8.77
N LEU A 33 11.25 86.27 9.80
CA LEU A 33 10.61 85.69 10.99
C LEU A 33 9.79 86.74 11.77
N GLY A 34 10.29 87.97 11.87
CA GLY A 34 9.56 89.10 12.48
C GLY A 34 8.33 89.51 11.68
N ARG A 35 8.37 89.39 10.35
CA ARG A 35 7.20 89.59 9.47
C ARG A 35 6.17 88.48 9.66
N ALA A 36 6.58 87.22 9.77
CA ALA A 36 5.69 86.09 10.02
C ALA A 36 5.00 86.18 11.39
N VAL A 37 5.73 86.48 12.47
CA VAL A 37 5.14 86.67 13.81
C VAL A 37 4.15 87.83 13.82
N ARG A 38 4.48 88.96 13.17
CA ARG A 38 3.56 90.09 13.04
C ARG A 38 2.33 89.74 12.20
N TRP A 39 2.48 88.92 11.15
CA TRP A 39 1.37 88.44 10.34
C TRP A 39 0.45 87.49 11.14
N CYS A 40 1.00 86.54 11.89
CA CYS A 40 0.20 85.66 12.76
C CYS A 40 -0.54 86.44 13.86
N ARG A 41 0.07 87.50 14.42
CA ARG A 41 -0.59 88.38 15.40
C ARG A 41 -1.70 89.23 14.78
N ARG A 42 -1.57 89.63 13.52
CA ARG A 42 -2.55 90.46 12.80
C ARG A 42 -3.69 89.64 12.20
N ASN A 43 -3.43 88.40 11.80
CA ASN A 43 -4.38 87.46 11.21
C ASN A 43 -4.57 86.23 12.13
N ARG A 44 -4.94 86.48 13.39
CA ARG A 44 -4.99 85.44 14.45
C ARG A 44 -5.83 84.22 14.06
N THR A 45 -7.02 84.45 13.51
CA THR A 45 -7.96 83.39 13.10
C THR A 45 -7.39 82.51 12.00
N VAL A 46 -6.80 83.09 10.96
CA VAL A 46 -6.18 82.35 9.84
C VAL A 46 -4.96 81.56 10.33
N ALA A 47 -4.14 82.16 11.20
CA ALA A 47 -2.97 81.48 11.76
C ALA A 47 -3.35 80.31 12.70
N THR A 48 -4.42 80.44 13.49
CA THR A 48 -4.92 79.33 14.33
C THR A 48 -5.52 78.22 13.49
N LEU A 49 -6.32 78.54 12.46
CA LEU A 49 -6.85 77.55 11.53
C LEU A 49 -5.73 76.79 10.78
N ALA A 50 -4.70 77.50 10.32
CA ALA A 50 -3.55 76.87 9.67
C ALA A 50 -2.76 75.96 10.62
N ALA A 51 -2.58 76.36 11.88
CA ALA A 51 -1.92 75.53 12.89
C ALA A 51 -2.75 74.28 13.25
N MET A 52 -4.08 74.41 13.38
CA MET A 52 -4.97 73.27 13.60
C MET A 52 -4.98 72.32 12.41
N LEU A 53 -5.02 72.83 11.18
CA LEU A 53 -4.93 72.01 9.96
C LEU A 53 -3.61 71.25 9.91
N LEU A 54 -2.49 71.92 10.20
CA LEU A 54 -1.17 71.28 10.26
C LEU A 54 -1.16 70.14 11.30
N LEU A 55 -1.74 70.38 12.49
CA LEU A 55 -1.85 69.36 13.54
C LEU A 55 -2.70 68.17 13.11
N VAL A 56 -3.83 68.40 12.44
CA VAL A 56 -4.69 67.33 11.91
C VAL A 56 -3.93 66.52 10.86
N VAL A 57 -3.26 67.19 9.92
CA VAL A 57 -2.48 66.52 8.86
C VAL A 57 -1.31 65.73 9.44
N THR A 58 -0.55 66.27 10.39
CA THR A 58 0.57 65.55 11.01
C THR A 58 0.10 64.37 11.84
N THR A 59 -1.01 64.52 12.57
CA THR A 59 -1.61 63.43 13.36
C THR A 59 -2.15 62.33 12.45
N ALA A 60 -2.82 62.70 11.35
CA ALA A 60 -3.29 61.75 10.34
C ALA A 60 -2.12 61.01 9.66
N LEU A 61 -1.05 61.72 9.31
CA LEU A 61 0.15 61.13 8.72
C LEU A 61 0.85 60.18 9.71
N ALA A 62 1.01 60.59 10.97
CA ALA A 62 1.56 59.73 12.02
C ALA A 62 0.70 58.49 12.25
N GLY A 63 -0.63 58.62 12.19
CA GLY A 63 -1.58 57.51 12.24
C GLY A 63 -1.42 56.55 11.07
N LEU A 64 -1.31 57.06 9.84
CA LEU A 64 -1.08 56.25 8.63
C LEU A 64 0.26 55.53 8.67
N VAL A 65 1.34 56.21 9.10
CA VAL A 65 2.66 55.59 9.30
C VAL A 65 2.58 54.52 10.40
N GLY A 66 1.89 54.79 11.51
CA GLY A 66 1.68 53.82 12.57
C GLY A 66 0.93 52.57 12.11
N LEU A 67 -0.14 52.74 11.31
CA LEU A 67 -0.87 51.63 10.69
C LEU A 67 0.00 50.85 9.71
N HIS A 68 0.80 51.53 8.89
CA HIS A 68 1.73 50.91 7.95
C HIS A 68 2.80 50.09 8.68
N LEU A 69 3.43 50.64 9.71
CA LEU A 69 4.43 49.92 10.52
C LEU A 69 3.83 48.74 11.28
N LYS A 70 2.59 48.88 11.79
CA LYS A 70 1.86 47.76 12.41
C LYS A 70 1.61 46.65 11.40
N ARG A 71 1.18 47.01 10.18
CA ARG A 71 0.92 46.08 9.09
C ARG A 71 2.19 45.36 8.62
N GLU A 72 3.32 46.06 8.46
CA GLU A 72 4.62 45.45 8.12
C GLU A 72 5.18 44.57 9.25
N ARG A 73 4.91 44.90 10.52
CA ARG A 73 5.27 44.03 11.65
C ARG A 73 4.50 42.72 11.64
N VAL A 74 3.21 42.73 11.30
CA VAL A 74 2.41 41.50 11.15
C VAL A 74 2.98 40.61 10.05
N LEU A 75 3.34 41.17 8.90
CA LEU A 75 3.99 40.42 7.82
C LEU A 75 5.33 39.85 8.25
N THR A 76 6.19 40.64 8.90
CA THR A 76 7.52 40.21 9.35
C THR A 76 7.43 39.06 10.36
N ASN A 77 6.52 39.15 11.32
CA ASN A 77 6.28 38.09 12.30
C ASN A 77 5.74 36.83 11.62
N GLY A 78 4.80 36.97 10.69
CA GLY A 78 4.25 35.86 9.92
C GLY A 78 5.32 35.15 9.06
N LEU A 79 6.21 35.91 8.41
CA LEU A 79 7.34 35.33 7.67
C LEU A 79 8.28 34.52 8.59
N ALA A 80 8.53 34.98 9.81
CA ALA A 80 9.33 34.23 10.78
C ALA A 80 8.64 32.92 11.21
N VAL A 81 7.30 32.91 11.34
CA VAL A 81 6.52 31.69 11.61
C VAL A 81 6.62 30.70 10.44
N ILE A 82 6.51 31.19 9.20
CA ILE A 82 6.69 30.37 7.99
C ILE A 82 8.09 29.75 7.97
N ASP A 83 9.14 30.55 8.18
CA ASP A 83 10.52 30.08 8.15
C ASP A 83 10.78 29.04 9.26
N SER A 84 10.15 29.19 10.43
CA SER A 84 10.19 28.20 11.52
C SER A 84 9.52 26.87 11.14
N HIS A 85 8.36 26.93 10.47
CA HIS A 85 7.68 25.74 9.97
C HIS A 85 8.54 25.01 8.91
N LEU A 86 9.11 25.73 7.96
CA LEU A 86 9.99 25.16 6.94
C LEU A 86 11.25 24.53 7.57
N ALA A 87 11.86 25.19 8.56
CA ALA A 87 13.03 24.65 9.27
C ALA A 87 12.72 23.37 10.08
N SER A 88 11.47 23.13 10.42
CA SER A 88 11.01 21.93 11.15
C SER A 88 10.35 20.89 10.25
N ASN A 89 10.47 21.02 8.93
CA ASN A 89 9.81 20.16 7.92
C ASN A 89 8.27 20.12 8.07
N ASN A 90 7.66 21.16 8.63
CA ASN A 90 6.22 21.30 8.74
C ASN A 90 5.67 22.13 7.57
N ASP A 91 5.79 21.59 6.36
CA ASP A 91 5.41 22.28 5.12
C ASP A 91 3.92 22.64 5.10
N PHE A 92 3.05 21.82 5.72
CA PHE A 92 1.63 22.14 5.82
C PHE A 92 1.36 23.34 6.73
N GLY A 93 2.07 23.44 7.86
CA GLY A 93 2.02 24.61 8.74
C GLY A 93 2.48 25.89 8.02
N ALA A 94 3.57 25.80 7.24
CA ALA A 94 4.05 26.87 6.39
C ALA A 94 3.00 27.29 5.34
N LEU A 95 2.39 26.31 4.65
CA LEU A 95 1.34 26.55 3.65
C LEU A 95 0.14 27.29 4.26
N ARG A 96 -0.34 26.85 5.42
CA ARG A 96 -1.47 27.47 6.13
C ARG A 96 -1.19 28.93 6.48
N GLU A 97 0.00 29.21 7.02
CA GLU A 97 0.39 30.58 7.40
C GLU A 97 0.58 31.48 6.16
N ILE A 98 1.10 30.94 5.06
CA ILE A 98 1.18 31.65 3.78
C ILE A 98 -0.23 31.99 3.25
N SER A 99 -1.16 31.04 3.27
CA SER A 99 -2.54 31.29 2.82
C SER A 99 -3.20 32.39 3.64
N ARG A 100 -3.06 32.36 4.97
CA ARG A 100 -3.55 33.41 5.88
C ARG A 100 -2.97 34.79 5.55
N LEU A 101 -1.65 34.88 5.35
CA LEU A 101 -1.00 36.16 5.02
C LEU A 101 -1.35 36.65 3.61
N ARG A 102 -1.62 35.76 2.65
CA ARG A 102 -2.02 36.14 1.29
C ARG A 102 -3.41 36.80 1.25
N GLU A 103 -4.33 36.41 2.13
CA GLU A 103 -5.62 37.08 2.26
C GLU A 103 -5.46 38.55 2.68
N GLU A 104 -4.53 38.85 3.59
CA GLU A 104 -4.32 40.21 4.12
C GLU A 104 -3.34 41.06 3.29
N PHE A 105 -2.33 40.46 2.68
CA PHE A 105 -1.21 41.14 2.02
C PHE A 105 -1.12 40.89 0.51
N GLY A 106 -1.95 40.01 -0.05
CA GLY A 106 -1.86 39.59 -1.45
C GLY A 106 -0.59 38.79 -1.75
N ASN A 107 -0.23 38.72 -3.04
CA ASN A 107 0.90 37.89 -3.50
C ASN A 107 2.24 38.66 -3.51
N ARG A 108 2.65 39.15 -2.33
CA ARG A 108 3.96 39.81 -2.12
C ARG A 108 5.11 38.87 -2.51
N HIS A 109 6.22 39.43 -3.00
CA HIS A 109 7.37 38.65 -3.49
C HIS A 109 7.91 37.67 -2.44
N GLU A 110 7.99 38.12 -1.19
CA GLU A 110 8.51 37.37 -0.04
C GLU A 110 7.65 36.13 0.30
N LEU A 111 6.32 36.25 0.13
CA LEU A 111 5.37 35.14 0.30
C LEU A 111 5.39 34.20 -0.91
N ARG A 112 5.53 34.75 -2.13
CA ARG A 112 5.62 33.97 -3.36
C ARG A 112 6.83 33.03 -3.35
N THR A 113 8.01 33.55 -3.01
CA THR A 113 9.24 32.74 -2.96
C THR A 113 9.13 31.56 -1.98
N ARG A 114 8.50 31.77 -0.81
CA ARG A 114 8.28 30.71 0.19
C ARG A 114 7.20 29.72 -0.23
N TYR A 115 6.16 30.19 -0.91
CA TYR A 115 5.16 29.30 -1.48
C TYR A 115 5.75 28.40 -2.57
N GLU A 116 6.62 28.95 -3.41
CA GLU A 116 7.32 28.20 -4.46
C GLU A 116 8.29 27.15 -3.90
N SER A 117 8.76 27.30 -2.65
CA SER A 117 9.58 26.28 -1.98
C SER A 117 8.78 25.15 -1.32
N ILE A 118 7.46 25.23 -1.24
CA ILE A 118 6.62 24.20 -0.60
C ILE A 118 6.29 23.10 -1.59
N GLY A 119 6.65 21.86 -1.27
CA GLY A 119 6.13 20.66 -1.92
C GLY A 119 6.20 20.65 -3.45
N ARG A 120 5.08 20.32 -4.12
CA ARG A 120 4.97 20.26 -5.58
C ARG A 120 3.66 20.86 -6.11
N GLU A 121 3.66 21.20 -7.40
CA GLU A 121 2.41 21.55 -8.09
C GLU A 121 1.55 20.30 -8.29
N VAL A 122 0.27 20.43 -7.97
CA VAL A 122 -0.76 19.40 -8.09
C VAL A 122 -1.92 20.00 -8.89
N VAL A 123 -2.36 19.27 -9.90
CA VAL A 123 -3.53 19.60 -10.72
C VAL A 123 -4.71 18.77 -10.21
N ILE A 124 -5.77 19.43 -9.76
CA ILE A 124 -6.99 18.77 -9.33
C ILE A 124 -8.07 19.10 -10.36
N ASP A 125 -8.45 18.09 -11.13
CA ASP A 125 -9.57 18.17 -12.08
C ASP A 125 -10.84 17.60 -11.45
N SER A 126 -12.00 18.01 -11.94
CA SER A 126 -13.27 17.55 -11.39
C SER A 126 -14.44 17.71 -12.35
N ASP A 127 -15.44 16.83 -12.20
CA ASP A 127 -16.76 16.99 -12.84
C ASP A 127 -17.82 17.57 -11.89
N TYR A 128 -17.44 18.01 -10.68
CA TYR A 128 -18.30 18.81 -9.80
C TYR A 128 -18.59 20.19 -10.43
N SER A 129 -19.80 20.71 -10.18
CA SER A 129 -20.18 22.07 -10.57
C SER A 129 -20.01 23.02 -9.38
N LYS A 130 -18.89 23.75 -9.30
CA LYS A 130 -18.61 24.74 -8.24
C LYS A 130 -18.43 24.13 -6.84
N ALA A 131 -17.60 23.08 -6.72
CA ALA A 131 -17.23 22.53 -5.43
C ALA A 131 -16.06 23.28 -4.79
N THR A 132 -16.03 23.38 -3.47
CA THR A 132 -14.86 23.90 -2.73
C THR A 132 -14.01 22.73 -2.25
N ILE A 133 -12.69 22.85 -2.39
CA ILE A 133 -11.74 21.88 -1.84
C ILE A 133 -11.08 22.46 -0.60
N GLN A 134 -11.10 21.67 0.46
CA GLN A 134 -10.34 21.91 1.68
C GLN A 134 -9.42 20.74 1.96
N VAL A 135 -8.30 20.99 2.63
CA VAL A 135 -7.32 19.95 2.98
C VAL A 135 -6.84 20.04 4.42
N LYS A 136 -6.41 18.91 4.97
CA LYS A 136 -5.66 18.84 6.23
C LYS A 136 -4.71 17.63 6.23
N PRO A 137 -3.70 17.59 7.11
CA PRO A 137 -2.85 16.41 7.26
C PRO A 137 -3.67 15.23 7.75
N ILE A 138 -3.56 14.09 7.08
CA ILE A 138 -4.34 12.89 7.45
C ILE A 138 -3.92 12.31 8.82
N GLU A 139 -2.67 12.54 9.22
CA GLU A 139 -2.11 12.13 10.52
C GLU A 139 -2.59 13.01 11.68
N SER A 140 -3.21 14.15 11.37
CA SER A 140 -3.74 15.11 12.34
C SER A 140 -5.21 15.38 12.05
N PRO A 141 -6.12 14.41 12.29
CA PRO A 141 -7.54 14.53 11.96
C PRO A 141 -8.23 15.70 12.67
N ASP A 142 -7.72 16.13 13.82
CA ASP A 142 -8.26 17.28 14.57
C ASP A 142 -7.76 18.64 14.05
N ALA A 143 -6.88 18.65 13.04
CA ALA A 143 -6.40 19.90 12.46
C ALA A 143 -7.50 20.64 11.68
N ASP A 144 -7.43 21.97 11.72
CA ASP A 144 -8.33 22.82 10.93
C ASP A 144 -8.16 22.59 9.43
N TRP A 145 -9.29 22.65 8.72
CA TRP A 145 -9.34 22.58 7.27
C TRP A 145 -8.76 23.85 6.63
N LEU A 146 -7.87 23.68 5.66
CA LEU A 146 -7.33 24.74 4.82
C LEU A 146 -8.06 24.75 3.47
N GLU A 147 -8.72 25.85 3.13
CA GLU A 147 -9.35 26.01 1.82
C GLU A 147 -8.30 26.25 0.72
N LEU A 148 -8.37 25.44 -0.35
CA LEU A 148 -7.50 25.59 -1.51
C LEU A 148 -8.14 26.42 -2.63
N GLY A 149 -9.46 26.49 -2.64
CA GLY A 149 -10.28 27.21 -3.61
C GLY A 149 -11.42 26.36 -4.15
N SER A 150 -12.11 26.89 -5.15
CA SER A 150 -13.26 26.23 -5.78
C SER A 150 -12.93 25.64 -7.15
N LEU A 151 -13.31 24.38 -7.35
CA LEU A 151 -13.37 23.70 -8.64
C LEU A 151 -14.50 24.32 -9.48
N THR A 152 -14.15 24.92 -10.60
CA THR A 152 -15.12 25.45 -11.59
C THR A 152 -14.98 24.67 -12.89
N THR A 153 -15.07 25.30 -14.07
CA THR A 153 -14.89 24.62 -15.36
C THR A 153 -13.42 24.31 -15.70
N SER A 154 -12.48 24.81 -14.90
CA SER A 154 -11.04 24.64 -15.11
C SER A 154 -10.41 23.88 -13.94
N PRO A 155 -9.42 23.00 -14.18
CA PRO A 155 -8.69 22.32 -13.13
C PRO A 155 -8.05 23.30 -12.14
N LEU A 156 -8.12 22.98 -10.85
CA LEU A 156 -7.46 23.73 -9.79
C LEU A 156 -5.96 23.38 -9.77
N LYS A 157 -5.10 24.38 -9.92
CA LYS A 157 -3.64 24.22 -9.82
C LYS A 157 -3.15 24.81 -8.51
N VAL A 158 -2.61 23.97 -7.65
CA VAL A 158 -2.20 24.33 -6.28
C VAL A 158 -0.86 23.69 -5.94
N ARG A 159 -0.12 24.29 -5.00
CA ARG A 159 1.12 23.71 -4.48
C ARG A 159 0.84 23.07 -3.14
N LEU A 160 1.11 21.78 -3.02
CA LEU A 160 0.83 21.00 -1.82
C LEU A 160 2.11 20.33 -1.30
N PRO A 161 2.28 20.22 0.03
CA PRO A 161 3.42 19.55 0.65
C PRO A 161 3.50 18.08 0.26
N TYR A 162 4.68 17.48 0.35
CA TYR A 162 4.81 16.04 0.18
C TYR A 162 4.16 15.30 1.35
N GLY A 163 3.57 14.14 1.06
CA GLY A 163 2.87 13.31 2.04
C GLY A 163 1.35 13.37 1.89
N SER A 164 0.67 12.41 2.51
CA SER A 164 -0.77 12.23 2.40
C SER A 164 -1.55 13.36 3.07
N LEU A 165 -2.48 13.96 2.33
CA LEU A 165 -3.47 14.89 2.86
C LEU A 165 -4.87 14.30 2.72
N LEU A 166 -5.73 14.57 3.69
CA LEU A 166 -7.15 14.36 3.53
C LEU A 166 -7.72 15.60 2.83
N ALA A 167 -8.39 15.42 1.71
CA ALA A 167 -9.18 16.44 1.05
C ALA A 167 -10.66 16.25 1.37
N ARG A 168 -11.35 17.36 1.61
CA ARG A 168 -12.81 17.45 1.67
C ARG A 168 -13.30 18.30 0.52
N VAL A 169 -14.25 17.76 -0.21
CA VAL A 169 -14.89 18.38 -1.37
C VAL A 169 -16.33 18.65 -0.99
N THR A 170 -16.68 19.93 -0.92
CA THR A 170 -18.02 20.39 -0.53
C THR A 170 -18.71 21.03 -1.72
N GLN A 171 -19.91 20.56 -2.05
CA GLN A 171 -20.79 21.18 -3.04
C GLN A 171 -22.17 21.44 -2.42
N PRO A 172 -22.85 22.56 -2.76
CA PRO A 172 -24.22 22.78 -2.32
C PRO A 172 -25.14 21.61 -2.66
N ASN A 173 -25.91 21.15 -1.66
CA ASN A 173 -26.90 20.07 -1.76
C ASN A 173 -26.35 18.65 -2.00
N LEU A 174 -25.04 18.44 -1.87
CA LEU A 174 -24.43 17.11 -1.82
C LEU A 174 -23.77 16.90 -0.46
N GLU A 175 -23.65 15.64 -0.06
CA GLU A 175 -22.86 15.27 1.11
C GLU A 175 -21.38 15.57 0.85
N ASP A 176 -20.67 16.02 1.89
CA ASP A 176 -19.23 16.22 1.82
C ASP A 176 -18.53 14.94 1.36
N HIS A 177 -17.58 15.12 0.45
CA HIS A 177 -16.81 14.02 -0.09
C HIS A 177 -15.36 14.11 0.36
N GLU A 178 -14.95 13.16 1.20
CA GLU A 178 -13.60 13.07 1.72
C GLU A 178 -12.81 12.00 0.96
N MET A 179 -11.56 12.32 0.61
CA MET A 179 -10.66 11.45 -0.13
C MET A 179 -9.20 11.75 0.21
N GLU A 180 -8.32 10.76 0.01
CA GLU A 180 -6.89 10.99 0.15
C GLU A 180 -6.31 11.63 -1.13
N ILE A 181 -5.47 12.65 -0.97
CA ILE A 181 -4.71 13.26 -2.06
C ILE A 181 -3.23 13.39 -1.70
N VAL A 182 -2.40 13.64 -2.71
CA VAL A 182 -0.94 13.85 -2.59
C VAL A 182 -0.20 12.61 -2.06
N ARG A 183 -0.59 11.42 -2.52
CA ARG A 183 0.24 10.21 -2.40
C ARG A 183 1.45 10.30 -3.34
N SER A 184 2.62 9.82 -2.90
CA SER A 184 3.80 9.55 -3.74
C SER A 184 4.10 10.62 -4.81
N ASN A 185 4.59 10.32 -6.02
CA ASN A 185 5.01 11.30 -7.04
C ASN A 185 3.85 11.90 -7.89
N ASP A 186 2.58 11.65 -7.56
CA ASP A 186 1.44 11.96 -8.43
C ASP A 186 1.11 13.47 -8.49
N SER A 187 1.18 14.06 -9.67
CA SER A 187 0.96 15.49 -9.90
C SER A 187 -0.46 15.84 -10.37
N ALA A 188 -1.35 14.85 -10.56
CA ALA A 188 -2.71 15.08 -11.02
C ALA A 188 -3.72 14.16 -10.33
N TYR A 189 -4.86 14.73 -9.93
CA TYR A 189 -5.98 14.03 -9.30
C TYR A 189 -7.28 14.39 -10.02
N ARG A 190 -8.19 13.42 -10.13
CA ARG A 190 -9.52 13.67 -10.66
C ARG A 190 -10.56 13.35 -9.59
N VAL A 191 -11.30 14.39 -9.19
CA VAL A 191 -12.33 14.35 -8.17
C VAL A 191 -13.69 14.14 -8.85
N LEU A 192 -14.32 13.00 -8.61
CA LEU A 192 -15.56 12.61 -9.26
C LEU A 192 -16.77 12.84 -8.35
N ALA A 193 -17.77 13.56 -8.84
CA ALA A 193 -19.02 13.79 -8.13
C ALA A 193 -19.81 12.48 -8.02
N PRO A 194 -20.21 12.05 -6.81
CA PRO A 194 -20.98 10.83 -6.66
C PRO A 194 -22.31 10.97 -7.39
N THR A 195 -22.68 9.95 -8.17
CA THR A 195 -23.99 9.88 -8.85
C THR A 195 -25.07 9.30 -7.96
N HIS A 196 -24.67 8.64 -6.87
CA HIS A 196 -25.56 7.95 -5.92
C HIS A 196 -25.18 8.29 -4.48
N SER A 197 -26.17 8.54 -3.64
CA SER A 197 -25.95 8.84 -2.21
C SER A 197 -25.28 7.67 -1.49
N GLY A 198 -24.28 7.97 -0.64
CA GLY A 198 -23.51 6.97 0.11
C GLY A 198 -22.50 6.15 -0.72
N MET A 199 -22.31 6.47 -2.00
CA MET A 199 -21.41 5.77 -2.91
C MET A 199 -20.33 6.70 -3.47
N VAL A 200 -19.24 6.10 -3.95
CA VAL A 200 -18.15 6.78 -4.67
C VAL A 200 -18.04 6.24 -6.08
N ARG A 201 -17.63 7.10 -7.03
CA ARG A 201 -17.38 6.69 -8.42
C ARG A 201 -15.94 6.26 -8.59
N VAL A 202 -15.77 5.11 -9.21
CA VAL A 202 -14.47 4.54 -9.54
C VAL A 202 -14.34 4.53 -11.05
N THR A 203 -13.33 5.22 -11.57
CA THR A 203 -12.96 5.18 -12.99
C THR A 203 -11.76 4.25 -13.15
N PRO A 204 -11.95 3.03 -13.67
CA PRO A 204 -10.87 2.07 -13.84
C PRO A 204 -9.80 2.60 -14.78
N ILE A 205 -8.54 2.33 -14.46
CA ILE A 205 -7.40 2.61 -15.35
C ILE A 205 -7.03 1.31 -16.06
N THR A 206 -7.16 1.29 -17.39
CA THR A 206 -6.80 0.14 -18.23
C THR A 206 -5.28 0.01 -18.33
N VAL A 207 -4.66 -0.69 -17.38
CA VAL A 207 -3.27 -1.13 -17.43
C VAL A 207 -3.20 -2.63 -17.11
N TRP A 208 -2.12 -3.29 -17.52
CA TRP A 208 -1.84 -4.66 -17.08
C TRP A 208 -1.65 -4.68 -15.57
N ARG A 209 -2.43 -5.49 -14.86
CA ARG A 209 -2.36 -5.63 -13.39
C ARG A 209 -2.20 -7.09 -13.01
N ASN A 210 -1.45 -7.33 -11.94
CA ASN A 210 -1.41 -8.66 -11.33
C ASN A 210 -2.72 -8.94 -10.61
N VAL A 211 -3.44 -9.98 -11.03
CA VAL A 211 -4.55 -10.53 -10.25
C VAL A 211 -3.97 -11.49 -9.19
N PRO A 212 -4.35 -11.34 -7.92
CA PRO A 212 -3.76 -12.13 -6.82
C PRO A 212 -3.84 -13.64 -7.03
N TRP A 213 -4.93 -14.17 -7.57
CA TRP A 213 -5.16 -15.62 -7.70
C TRP A 213 -4.53 -16.27 -8.94
N ARG A 214 -4.14 -15.49 -9.95
CA ARG A 214 -3.61 -16.02 -11.23
C ARG A 214 -2.53 -15.11 -11.80
N ARG A 215 -1.55 -14.73 -10.95
CA ARG A 215 -0.43 -13.79 -11.23
C ARG A 215 -0.19 -13.59 -12.73
N MET A 216 -0.24 -12.33 -13.20
CA MET A 216 -0.03 -11.93 -14.60
C MET A 216 -1.16 -12.28 -15.62
N GLN A 217 -2.44 -12.10 -15.24
CA GLN A 217 -3.57 -12.06 -16.19
C GLN A 217 -3.93 -10.61 -16.57
N LYS A 218 -4.37 -10.36 -17.82
CA LYS A 218 -4.96 -9.06 -18.17
C LYS A 218 -6.18 -8.82 -17.27
N PHE A 219 -6.17 -7.71 -16.53
CA PHE A 219 -7.36 -7.24 -15.85
C PHE A 219 -8.48 -7.02 -16.88
N PRO A 220 -9.74 -7.41 -16.59
CA PRO A 220 -10.84 -7.17 -17.53
C PRO A 220 -10.99 -5.66 -17.78
N ASP A 221 -11.45 -5.29 -18.97
CA ASP A 221 -11.74 -3.90 -19.29
C ASP A 221 -13.02 -3.51 -18.52
N LEU A 222 -12.85 -2.81 -17.39
CA LEU A 222 -13.94 -2.35 -16.55
C LEU A 222 -14.40 -0.95 -16.99
N SER A 223 -15.71 -0.74 -17.04
CA SER A 223 -16.29 0.60 -17.20
C SER A 223 -16.47 1.26 -15.84
N GLU A 224 -16.56 2.60 -15.82
CA GLU A 224 -16.85 3.38 -14.62
C GLU A 224 -18.11 2.89 -13.89
N TYR A 225 -18.04 2.77 -12.57
CA TYR A 225 -19.11 2.24 -11.73
C TYR A 225 -19.13 2.96 -10.37
N SER A 226 -20.20 2.76 -9.60
CA SER A 226 -20.30 3.27 -8.23
C SER A 226 -20.11 2.14 -7.23
N ILE A 227 -19.43 2.39 -6.12
CA ILE A 227 -19.29 1.46 -4.99
C ILE A 227 -19.58 2.16 -3.67
N ASP A 228 -20.15 1.46 -2.70
CA ASP A 228 -20.45 2.01 -1.39
C ASP A 228 -19.19 2.56 -0.73
N ARG A 229 -19.33 3.73 -0.09
CA ARG A 229 -18.24 4.42 0.60
C ARG A 229 -17.69 3.61 1.77
N TYR A 230 -18.56 2.86 2.45
CA TYR A 230 -18.27 2.01 3.61
C TYR A 230 -18.90 0.62 3.43
N GLU A 231 -18.50 -0.33 4.27
CA GLU A 231 -19.20 -1.60 4.44
C GLU A 231 -20.61 -1.38 4.98
N VAL A 232 -21.54 -2.27 4.62
CA VAL A 232 -22.93 -2.23 5.10
C VAL A 232 -22.95 -2.41 6.61
N THR A 233 -23.67 -1.54 7.32
CA THR A 233 -23.74 -1.63 8.79
C THR A 233 -24.87 -2.52 9.29
N ASN A 234 -24.77 -2.92 10.56
CA ASN A 234 -25.87 -3.56 11.27
C ASN A 234 -27.17 -2.73 11.20
N GLY A 235 -27.09 -1.41 11.35
CA GLY A 235 -28.26 -0.52 11.27
C GLY A 235 -28.92 -0.51 9.88
N GLU A 236 -28.12 -0.56 8.82
CA GLU A 236 -28.62 -0.65 7.45
C GLU A 236 -29.21 -2.03 7.14
N PHE A 237 -28.50 -3.10 7.50
CA PHE A 237 -28.98 -4.47 7.33
C PHE A 237 -30.26 -4.73 8.14
N TYR A 238 -30.43 -4.11 9.30
CA TYR A 238 -31.65 -4.21 10.09
C TYR A 238 -32.88 -3.64 9.36
N ARG A 239 -32.72 -2.62 8.50
CA ARG A 239 -33.83 -2.12 7.67
C ARG A 239 -34.29 -3.18 6.66
N PHE A 240 -33.36 -3.93 6.08
CA PHE A 240 -33.68 -5.07 5.21
C PHE A 240 -34.43 -6.16 5.97
N VAL A 241 -33.98 -6.50 7.20
CA VAL A 241 -34.69 -7.46 8.06
C VAL A 241 -36.12 -6.99 8.36
N LEU A 242 -36.30 -5.73 8.74
CA LEU A 242 -37.61 -5.13 9.03
C LEU A 242 -38.55 -5.09 7.82
N ASP A 243 -38.02 -4.97 6.60
CA ASP A 243 -38.80 -5.03 5.35
C ASP A 243 -39.14 -6.49 4.94
N GLY A 244 -38.88 -7.45 5.82
CA GLY A 244 -39.17 -8.87 5.61
C GLY A 244 -38.13 -9.57 4.76
N GLY A 245 -36.86 -9.13 4.83
CA GLY A 245 -35.73 -9.73 4.10
C GLY A 245 -35.58 -11.24 4.31
N TYR A 246 -36.00 -11.74 5.48
CA TYR A 246 -35.99 -13.16 5.87
C TYR A 246 -37.40 -13.81 5.83
N GLY A 247 -38.40 -13.15 5.23
CA GLY A 247 -39.78 -13.64 5.24
C GLY A 247 -39.97 -14.98 4.52
N GLY A 248 -40.42 -16.00 5.25
CA GLY A 248 -40.63 -17.38 4.80
C GLY A 248 -41.97 -17.68 4.08
N ASP A 249 -42.65 -16.66 3.56
CA ASP A 249 -43.96 -16.76 2.88
C ASP A 249 -43.86 -16.75 1.34
N GLY A 250 -42.69 -17.09 0.78
CA GLY A 250 -42.42 -17.06 -0.67
C GLY A 250 -41.69 -15.81 -1.16
N ARG A 251 -41.35 -14.87 -0.27
CA ARG A 251 -40.51 -13.69 -0.59
C ARG A 251 -39.05 -14.03 -0.92
N GLU A 252 -38.64 -15.28 -0.72
CA GLU A 252 -37.36 -15.83 -1.19
C GLU A 252 -37.13 -15.49 -2.67
N GLU A 253 -38.16 -15.60 -3.52
CA GLU A 253 -38.05 -15.30 -4.96
C GLU A 253 -37.77 -13.82 -5.26
N LYS A 254 -38.11 -12.92 -4.33
CA LYS A 254 -38.00 -11.47 -4.54
C LYS A 254 -36.54 -11.01 -4.49
N TRP A 255 -35.79 -11.39 -3.46
CA TRP A 255 -34.42 -10.89 -3.24
C TRP A 255 -33.35 -11.95 -3.17
N TRP A 256 -33.69 -13.18 -2.80
CA TRP A 256 -32.68 -14.22 -2.67
C TRP A 256 -32.30 -14.80 -4.01
N VAL A 257 -31.05 -15.26 -4.12
CA VAL A 257 -30.54 -15.97 -5.27
C VAL A 257 -30.58 -17.45 -4.95
N ASN A 258 -31.53 -18.18 -5.55
CA ASN A 258 -31.62 -19.62 -5.40
C ASN A 258 -30.63 -20.32 -6.34
N THR A 259 -29.50 -20.77 -5.79
CA THR A 259 -28.49 -21.60 -6.47
C THR A 259 -28.64 -23.10 -6.16
N LEU A 260 -29.42 -23.46 -5.14
CA LEU A 260 -29.54 -24.83 -4.62
C LEU A 260 -30.77 -25.60 -5.13
N GLY A 261 -31.63 -24.96 -5.93
CA GLY A 261 -32.86 -25.56 -6.42
C GLY A 261 -33.79 -25.96 -5.27
N ALA A 262 -34.07 -27.26 -5.15
CA ALA A 262 -35.00 -27.80 -4.16
C ALA A 262 -34.50 -27.68 -2.70
N GLU A 263 -33.18 -27.68 -2.48
CA GLU A 263 -32.58 -27.63 -1.14
C GLU A 263 -32.52 -26.20 -0.55
N TRP A 264 -32.91 -25.20 -1.34
CA TRP A 264 -32.84 -23.79 -0.95
C TRP A 264 -33.60 -23.48 0.34
N LYS A 265 -34.83 -24.00 0.45
CA LYS A 265 -35.68 -23.77 1.63
C LYS A 265 -35.06 -24.32 2.92
N ASN A 266 -34.42 -25.49 2.83
CA ASN A 266 -33.71 -26.09 3.95
C ASN A 266 -32.52 -25.21 4.34
N ALA A 267 -31.70 -24.78 3.38
CA ALA A 267 -30.52 -23.97 3.65
C ALA A 267 -30.84 -22.60 4.26
N VAL A 268 -31.86 -21.88 3.76
CA VAL A 268 -32.26 -20.57 4.31
C VAL A 268 -32.84 -20.68 5.71
N SER A 269 -33.47 -21.82 6.05
CA SER A 269 -33.98 -22.04 7.40
C SER A 269 -32.88 -22.08 8.47
N GLU A 270 -31.62 -22.29 8.07
CA GLU A 270 -30.47 -22.22 8.96
C GLU A 270 -29.95 -20.79 9.20
N PHE A 271 -30.43 -19.80 8.44
CA PHE A 271 -30.05 -18.38 8.58
C PHE A 271 -30.75 -17.71 9.74
N VAL A 272 -30.44 -18.22 10.93
CA VAL A 272 -30.93 -17.75 12.22
C VAL A 272 -29.83 -17.12 13.07
N ASP A 273 -30.25 -16.25 13.97
CA ASP A 273 -29.46 -15.60 15.00
C ASP A 273 -29.21 -16.53 16.21
N LYS A 274 -28.58 -16.00 17.28
CA LYS A 274 -28.26 -16.79 18.50
C LYS A 274 -29.48 -17.35 19.23
N THR A 275 -30.67 -16.80 18.96
CA THR A 275 -31.95 -17.19 19.58
C THR A 275 -32.80 -18.07 18.69
N GLY A 276 -32.35 -18.37 17.47
CA GLY A 276 -33.12 -19.15 16.49
C GLY A 276 -34.10 -18.31 15.68
N GLU A 277 -34.07 -16.99 15.81
CA GLU A 277 -34.89 -16.08 15.01
C GLU A 277 -34.18 -15.79 13.67
N PRO A 278 -34.91 -15.58 12.56
CA PRO A 278 -34.27 -15.28 11.28
C PRO A 278 -33.41 -14.01 11.33
N GLY A 279 -32.15 -14.11 10.91
CA GLY A 279 -31.23 -12.98 10.93
C GLY A 279 -29.75 -13.38 11.00
N PRO A 280 -28.84 -12.37 11.02
CA PRO A 280 -27.40 -12.60 11.12
C PRO A 280 -27.01 -13.42 12.36
N LYS A 281 -26.06 -14.34 12.18
CA LYS A 281 -25.68 -15.37 13.17
C LYS A 281 -25.35 -14.82 14.58
N PHE A 282 -24.78 -13.63 14.67
CA PHE A 282 -24.32 -13.07 15.96
C PHE A 282 -25.30 -12.13 16.64
N TRP A 283 -26.44 -11.85 16.00
CA TRP A 283 -27.53 -11.07 16.56
C TRP A 283 -28.30 -11.86 17.62
N GLN A 284 -29.22 -11.17 18.30
CA GLN A 284 -30.08 -11.78 19.32
C GLN A 284 -31.48 -11.17 19.27
N ASN A 285 -32.50 -12.02 19.34
CA ASN A 285 -33.91 -11.65 19.27
C ASN A 285 -34.22 -10.76 18.05
N GLY A 286 -33.65 -11.10 16.89
CA GLY A 286 -33.84 -10.39 15.63
C GLY A 286 -33.14 -9.04 15.54
N LYS A 287 -32.21 -8.71 16.45
CA LYS A 287 -31.55 -7.40 16.52
C LYS A 287 -30.05 -7.49 16.78
N TYR A 288 -29.30 -6.54 16.20
CA TYR A 288 -27.87 -6.38 16.44
C TYR A 288 -27.57 -5.99 17.90
N PRO A 289 -26.34 -6.27 18.41
CA PRO A 289 -25.93 -5.88 19.75
C PRO A 289 -26.05 -4.37 20.00
N ALA A 290 -26.45 -3.98 21.21
CA ALA A 290 -26.62 -2.56 21.55
C ALA A 290 -25.33 -1.75 21.31
N GLY A 291 -25.46 -0.59 20.68
CA GLY A 291 -24.31 0.27 20.33
C GLY A 291 -23.59 -0.09 19.03
N MET A 292 -23.93 -1.22 18.39
CA MET A 292 -23.26 -1.69 17.17
C MET A 292 -23.94 -1.27 15.85
N GLU A 293 -24.84 -0.29 15.89
CA GLU A 293 -25.59 0.15 14.70
C GLU A 293 -24.70 0.68 13.57
N ASP A 294 -23.63 1.40 13.90
CA ASP A 294 -22.63 1.94 12.97
C ASP A 294 -21.44 0.99 12.69
N TYR A 295 -21.51 -0.26 13.13
CA TYR A 295 -20.48 -1.27 12.86
C TYR A 295 -20.86 -2.09 11.62
N PRO A 296 -19.88 -2.55 10.82
CA PRO A 296 -20.14 -3.48 9.72
C PRO A 296 -20.98 -4.67 10.20
N VAL A 297 -21.95 -5.09 9.38
CA VAL A 297 -22.69 -6.32 9.64
C VAL A 297 -21.78 -7.52 9.41
N VAL A 298 -21.76 -8.44 10.37
CA VAL A 298 -21.00 -9.70 10.33
C VAL A 298 -21.91 -10.89 10.67
N GLY A 299 -21.43 -12.11 10.48
CA GLY A 299 -22.24 -13.31 10.66
C GLY A 299 -23.30 -13.48 9.59
N VAL A 300 -23.04 -12.91 8.41
CA VAL A 300 -23.87 -13.01 7.21
C VAL A 300 -23.15 -13.82 6.14
N SER A 301 -23.91 -14.70 5.50
CA SER A 301 -23.48 -15.53 4.40
C SER A 301 -23.43 -14.72 3.09
N TRP A 302 -22.81 -15.28 2.06
CA TRP A 302 -22.81 -14.64 0.74
C TRP A 302 -24.24 -14.46 0.20
N TYR A 303 -25.14 -15.40 0.52
CA TYR A 303 -26.55 -15.31 0.13
C TYR A 303 -27.30 -14.19 0.84
N GLU A 304 -27.07 -14.00 2.15
CA GLU A 304 -27.64 -12.89 2.93
C GLU A 304 -27.15 -11.54 2.38
N ALA A 305 -25.86 -11.45 2.05
CA ALA A 305 -25.24 -10.28 1.44
C ALA A 305 -25.83 -9.96 0.04
N MET A 306 -26.00 -10.99 -0.81
CA MET A 306 -26.64 -10.84 -2.13
C MET A 306 -28.11 -10.43 -2.02
N ALA A 307 -28.86 -10.99 -1.07
CA ALA A 307 -30.26 -10.64 -0.85
C ALA A 307 -30.41 -9.19 -0.41
N TYR A 308 -29.56 -8.73 0.53
CA TYR A 308 -29.49 -7.31 0.89
C TYR A 308 -29.14 -6.43 -0.31
N ALA A 309 -28.11 -6.80 -1.09
CA ALA A 309 -27.67 -5.99 -2.22
C ALA A 309 -28.81 -5.83 -3.23
N LYS A 310 -29.55 -6.90 -3.54
CA LYS A 310 -30.72 -6.85 -4.42
C LYS A 310 -31.87 -6.04 -3.82
N TRP A 311 -32.12 -6.14 -2.52
CA TRP A 311 -33.10 -5.31 -1.80
C TRP A 311 -32.76 -3.82 -1.92
N ALA A 312 -31.49 -3.46 -1.75
CA ALA A 312 -30.99 -2.09 -1.85
C ALA A 312 -30.92 -1.57 -3.31
N GLY A 313 -31.30 -2.39 -4.31
CA GLY A 313 -31.20 -2.04 -5.73
C GLY A 313 -29.75 -2.01 -6.26
N LYS A 314 -28.83 -2.72 -5.60
CA LYS A 314 -27.40 -2.79 -5.89
C LYS A 314 -26.99 -4.24 -6.20
N GLN A 315 -25.69 -4.49 -6.26
CA GLN A 315 -25.06 -5.82 -6.39
C GLN A 315 -23.84 -5.91 -5.45
N LEU A 316 -23.31 -7.11 -5.22
CA LEU A 316 -21.96 -7.23 -4.66
C LEU A 316 -20.92 -6.86 -5.73
N PRO A 317 -19.77 -6.27 -5.35
CA PRO A 317 -18.68 -6.03 -6.28
C PRO A 317 -18.14 -7.36 -6.82
N THR A 318 -17.70 -7.38 -8.08
CA THR A 318 -16.78 -8.45 -8.52
C THR A 318 -15.42 -8.23 -7.87
N VAL A 319 -14.60 -9.27 -7.73
CA VAL A 319 -13.22 -9.14 -7.19
C VAL A 319 -12.40 -8.10 -7.97
N TYR A 320 -12.69 -7.96 -9.27
CA TYR A 320 -12.04 -6.98 -10.13
C TYR A 320 -12.47 -5.54 -9.82
N HIS A 321 -13.78 -5.31 -9.66
CA HIS A 321 -14.26 -4.01 -9.21
C HIS A 321 -13.71 -3.70 -7.81
N TRP A 322 -13.75 -4.65 -6.89
CA TRP A 322 -13.22 -4.44 -5.55
C TRP A 322 -11.73 -4.04 -5.56
N LEU A 323 -10.89 -4.74 -6.33
CA LEU A 323 -9.46 -4.41 -6.44
C LEU A 323 -9.20 -3.05 -7.08
N GLU A 324 -10.01 -2.63 -8.06
CA GLU A 324 -9.94 -1.26 -8.61
C GLU A 324 -10.31 -0.23 -7.54
N ALA A 325 -11.43 -0.45 -6.85
CA ALA A 325 -11.85 0.43 -5.78
C ALA A 325 -10.80 0.50 -4.66
N ALA A 326 -10.09 -0.59 -4.38
CA ALA A 326 -9.03 -0.67 -3.38
C ALA A 326 -7.67 -0.11 -3.87
N GLU A 327 -7.58 0.30 -5.14
CA GLU A 327 -6.36 0.73 -5.83
C GLU A 327 -5.21 -0.28 -5.78
N PHE A 328 -5.53 -1.57 -5.83
CA PHE A 328 -4.49 -2.58 -5.94
C PHE A 328 -3.95 -2.61 -7.38
N THR A 329 -2.69 -2.19 -7.55
CA THR A 329 -1.98 -2.20 -8.86
C THR A 329 -0.99 -3.35 -9.01
N GLY A 330 -0.91 -4.27 -8.04
CA GLY A 330 -0.09 -5.47 -8.11
C GLY A 330 1.35 -5.32 -7.63
N ASP A 331 1.96 -4.15 -7.83
CA ASP A 331 3.39 -3.94 -7.51
C ASP A 331 3.61 -3.09 -6.23
N TYR A 332 2.58 -2.38 -5.78
CA TYR A 332 2.62 -1.57 -4.57
C TYR A 332 1.43 -1.91 -3.66
N LEU A 333 1.71 -2.31 -2.41
CA LEU A 333 0.68 -2.33 -1.37
C LEU A 333 0.21 -0.88 -1.16
N PRO A 334 -1.11 -0.61 -1.07
CA PRO A 334 -1.60 0.72 -0.76
C PRO A 334 -1.35 1.02 0.71
N LEU A 335 -0.08 1.31 1.06
CA LEU A 335 0.39 1.49 2.43
C LEU A 335 -0.42 2.56 3.17
N GLY A 336 -0.96 3.57 2.48
CA GLY A 336 -1.83 4.58 3.07
C GLY A 336 -3.16 4.02 3.58
N VAL A 337 -3.77 3.07 2.86
CA VAL A 337 -4.97 2.33 3.30
C VAL A 337 -4.59 1.39 4.45
N LEU A 338 -3.56 0.57 4.26
CA LEU A 338 -3.18 -0.45 5.23
C LEU A 338 -2.73 0.11 6.58
N SER A 339 -1.83 1.10 6.57
CA SER A 339 -1.27 1.70 7.80
C SER A 339 -2.31 2.42 8.66
N ARG A 340 -3.43 2.81 8.05
CA ARG A 340 -4.53 3.52 8.71
C ARG A 340 -5.80 2.69 8.80
N SER A 341 -5.69 1.38 8.57
CA SER A 341 -6.82 0.46 8.67
C SER A 341 -6.86 -0.24 10.03
N ASN A 342 -7.96 -0.93 10.30
CA ASN A 342 -8.10 -1.76 11.50
C ASN A 342 -7.53 -3.18 11.34
N ILE A 343 -6.73 -3.44 10.30
CA ILE A 343 -6.14 -4.77 10.04
C ILE A 343 -5.11 -5.13 11.12
N GLY A 344 -5.14 -6.36 11.62
CA GLY A 344 -4.35 -6.76 12.80
C GLY A 344 -4.73 -6.03 14.10
N GLY A 345 -5.93 -5.42 14.14
CA GLY A 345 -6.56 -4.86 15.33
C GLY A 345 -7.01 -5.91 16.36
N ARG A 346 -7.74 -5.46 17.38
CA ARG A 346 -8.21 -6.32 18.50
C ARG A 346 -9.65 -6.78 18.37
N ASP A 347 -10.45 -6.04 17.62
CA ASP A 347 -11.88 -6.29 17.40
C ASP A 347 -12.34 -5.49 16.16
N VAL A 348 -13.53 -5.79 15.65
CA VAL A 348 -14.17 -5.04 14.57
C VAL A 348 -14.37 -3.57 14.97
N GLY A 349 -14.05 -2.67 14.04
CA GLY A 349 -14.15 -1.23 14.25
C GLY A 349 -15.52 -0.68 13.87
N ARG A 350 -15.83 0.50 14.40
CA ARG A 350 -16.95 1.33 13.93
C ARG A 350 -16.55 1.95 12.58
N ARG A 351 -17.52 2.33 11.74
CA ARG A 351 -17.24 3.09 10.49
C ARG A 351 -16.29 4.26 10.75
N ALA A 352 -15.29 4.44 9.89
CA ALA A 352 -14.19 5.36 10.16
C ALA A 352 -14.59 6.84 10.35
N ASN A 353 -15.69 7.30 9.76
CA ASN A 353 -16.18 8.68 9.95
C ASN A 353 -17.03 8.88 11.22
N ARG A 354 -17.32 7.81 11.98
CA ARG A 354 -18.15 7.83 13.19
C ARG A 354 -17.35 7.53 14.46
N ASP A 355 -16.04 7.35 14.36
CA ASP A 355 -15.15 7.12 15.49
C ASP A 355 -13.93 8.05 15.41
N PRO A 356 -13.75 8.98 16.37
CA PRO A 356 -12.55 9.84 16.43
C PRO A 356 -11.25 9.06 16.67
N HIS A 357 -11.33 7.78 17.08
CA HIS A 357 -10.20 6.87 17.19
C HIS A 357 -10.00 5.99 15.95
N SER A 358 -10.91 6.03 14.97
CA SER A 358 -10.67 5.35 13.72
C SER A 358 -9.58 6.07 12.96
N LEU A 359 -8.55 5.33 12.62
CA LEU A 359 -7.58 5.73 11.62
C LEU A 359 -8.36 5.97 10.30
N LEU A 360 -8.17 7.12 9.66
CA LEU A 360 -8.86 7.49 8.42
C LEU A 360 -8.29 6.66 7.24
N SER A 361 -8.65 5.38 7.15
CA SER A 361 -8.35 4.54 5.99
C SER A 361 -9.26 4.94 4.84
N VAL A 362 -8.88 5.99 4.11
CA VAL A 362 -9.56 6.44 2.90
C VAL A 362 -8.61 6.39 1.71
N ASN A 363 -9.14 6.13 0.52
CA ASN A 363 -8.37 6.20 -0.71
C ASN A 363 -8.73 7.44 -1.58
N PRO A 364 -8.06 7.68 -2.71
CA PRO A 364 -8.32 8.78 -3.63
C PRO A 364 -9.69 8.76 -4.31
N TYR A 365 -10.39 7.62 -4.35
CA TYR A 365 -11.80 7.58 -4.76
C TYR A 365 -12.74 8.02 -3.62
N GLY A 366 -12.25 8.13 -2.39
CA GLY A 366 -13.05 8.39 -1.20
C GLY A 366 -13.75 7.14 -0.65
N ALA A 367 -13.31 5.93 -1.04
CA ALA A 367 -13.76 4.70 -0.40
C ALA A 367 -12.99 4.50 0.91
N PHE A 368 -13.74 4.22 1.97
CA PHE A 368 -13.21 4.00 3.31
C PHE A 368 -13.17 2.52 3.65
N ASP A 369 -12.32 2.17 4.61
CA ASP A 369 -12.30 0.88 5.28
C ASP A 369 -12.14 -0.30 4.30
N MET A 370 -11.45 -0.08 3.17
CA MET A 370 -11.15 -1.13 2.19
C MET A 370 -10.23 -2.23 2.76
N ALA A 371 -9.66 -2.03 3.95
CA ALA A 371 -8.84 -3.01 4.66
C ALA A 371 -9.29 -3.11 6.11
N GLY A 372 -9.26 -4.32 6.67
CA GLY A 372 -9.05 -4.53 8.09
C GLY A 372 -10.27 -4.45 9.01
N ASN A 373 -11.42 -3.92 8.66
CA ASN A 373 -12.60 -4.06 9.53
C ASN A 373 -13.18 -5.46 9.36
N VAL A 374 -13.67 -5.75 8.17
CA VAL A 374 -14.21 -7.07 7.81
C VAL A 374 -13.68 -7.46 6.44
N LYS A 375 -13.53 -8.76 6.21
CA LYS A 375 -13.44 -9.29 4.84
C LYS A 375 -14.74 -9.01 4.10
N GLU A 376 -14.67 -8.75 2.81
CA GLU A 376 -15.85 -8.34 2.04
C GLU A 376 -16.23 -9.32 0.95
N TRP A 377 -17.42 -9.88 1.05
CA TRP A 377 -17.99 -10.76 0.02
C TRP A 377 -18.01 -10.12 -1.37
N CYS A 378 -17.51 -10.86 -2.35
CA CYS A 378 -17.55 -10.52 -3.77
C CYS A 378 -18.43 -11.49 -4.56
N LEU A 379 -18.85 -11.05 -5.74
CA LEU A 379 -19.78 -11.78 -6.61
C LEU A 379 -19.16 -13.06 -7.21
N ASN A 380 -17.84 -13.05 -7.46
CA ASN A 380 -17.17 -14.12 -8.18
C ASN A 380 -17.17 -15.44 -7.41
N GLU A 381 -17.46 -16.51 -8.15
CA GLU A 381 -17.30 -17.88 -7.71
C GLU A 381 -15.86 -18.36 -7.90
N GLU A 382 -15.37 -19.14 -6.93
CA GLU A 382 -14.09 -19.85 -7.03
C GLU A 382 -14.29 -21.28 -7.58
N ALA A 383 -14.99 -22.13 -6.82
CA ALA A 383 -15.35 -23.51 -7.13
C ALA A 383 -16.37 -24.00 -6.08
N ASP A 384 -17.10 -25.09 -6.35
CA ASP A 384 -17.83 -25.85 -5.31
C ASP A 384 -18.68 -24.96 -4.37
N SER A 385 -19.39 -23.98 -4.93
CA SER A 385 -20.20 -23.00 -4.17
C SER A 385 -19.41 -22.12 -3.19
N ARG A 386 -18.10 -21.97 -3.37
CA ARG A 386 -17.26 -20.99 -2.65
C ARG A 386 -17.29 -19.64 -3.34
N ARG A 387 -17.10 -18.59 -2.55
CA ARG A 387 -17.11 -17.18 -2.96
C ARG A 387 -15.91 -16.47 -2.36
N PHE A 388 -15.41 -15.47 -3.08
CA PHE A 388 -14.28 -14.69 -2.61
C PHE A 388 -14.73 -13.63 -1.60
N ALA A 389 -13.87 -13.40 -0.61
CA ALA A 389 -13.92 -12.29 0.32
C ALA A 389 -12.58 -11.54 0.29
N MET A 390 -12.62 -10.22 0.18
CA MET A 390 -11.44 -9.37 -0.06
C MET A 390 -11.08 -8.50 1.15
N GLY A 391 -9.89 -7.88 1.15
CA GLY A 391 -9.51 -6.79 2.06
C GLY A 391 -8.91 -7.20 3.40
N GLY A 392 -9.18 -8.43 3.85
CA GLY A 392 -8.79 -8.88 5.18
C GLY A 392 -9.61 -8.19 6.28
N SER A 393 -9.65 -8.83 7.45
CA SER A 393 -10.40 -8.38 8.62
C SER A 393 -9.47 -7.91 9.74
N TRP A 394 -10.06 -7.53 10.87
CA TRP A 394 -9.33 -6.96 11.99
C TRP A 394 -8.35 -7.94 12.62
N GLN A 395 -8.57 -9.24 12.46
CA GLN A 395 -7.68 -10.28 12.98
C GLN A 395 -6.65 -10.81 11.98
N ASP A 396 -6.73 -10.40 10.71
CA ASP A 396 -5.83 -10.90 9.65
C ASP A 396 -4.48 -10.17 9.65
N ASP A 397 -3.42 -10.85 9.20
CA ASP A 397 -2.11 -10.22 8.92
C ASP A 397 -2.27 -9.20 7.77
N PRO A 398 -1.66 -7.99 7.84
CA PRO A 398 -1.73 -6.99 6.77
C PRO A 398 -1.38 -7.51 5.36
N LYS A 399 -0.57 -8.57 5.26
CA LYS A 399 -0.22 -9.23 3.98
C LYS A 399 -1.43 -9.83 3.28
N VAL A 400 -2.51 -10.13 4.00
CA VAL A 400 -3.73 -10.76 3.47
C VAL A 400 -4.62 -9.77 2.70
N PHE A 401 -4.42 -8.46 2.85
CA PHE A 401 -5.28 -7.44 2.24
C PHE A 401 -5.60 -7.66 0.75
N HIS A 402 -4.60 -8.09 -0.01
CA HIS A 402 -4.74 -8.32 -1.45
C HIS A 402 -5.03 -9.77 -1.81
N GLU A 403 -4.96 -10.70 -0.87
CA GLU A 403 -5.18 -12.12 -1.10
C GLU A 403 -6.69 -12.42 -1.00
N PRO A 404 -7.35 -12.82 -2.11
CA PRO A 404 -8.78 -13.12 -2.10
C PRO A 404 -9.04 -14.42 -1.33
N ILE A 405 -9.77 -14.36 -0.24
CA ILE A 405 -10.05 -15.57 0.56
C ILE A 405 -11.31 -16.22 0.01
N ALA A 406 -11.21 -17.46 -0.48
CA ALA A 406 -12.37 -18.24 -0.88
C ALA A 406 -12.99 -18.92 0.35
N LEU A 407 -14.25 -18.62 0.66
CA LEU A 407 -15.01 -19.24 1.75
C LEU A 407 -16.24 -19.95 1.19
N SER A 408 -16.84 -20.88 1.94
CA SER A 408 -18.16 -21.42 1.57
C SER A 408 -19.17 -20.27 1.48
N ALA A 409 -20.04 -20.27 0.47
CA ALA A 409 -21.09 -19.25 0.37
C ALA A 409 -22.06 -19.24 1.57
N PHE A 410 -22.12 -20.33 2.33
CA PHE A 410 -22.90 -20.47 3.57
C PHE A 410 -22.15 -20.06 4.83
N GLU A 411 -20.85 -19.78 4.73
CA GLU A 411 -20.03 -19.43 5.88
C GLU A 411 -20.53 -18.12 6.50
N ARG A 412 -20.62 -18.08 7.83
CA ARG A 412 -21.10 -16.93 8.61
C ARG A 412 -20.07 -16.63 9.70
N CYS A 413 -18.97 -15.99 9.30
CA CYS A 413 -17.87 -15.59 10.18
C CYS A 413 -18.17 -14.24 10.86
N ASP A 414 -17.57 -14.03 12.03
CA ASP A 414 -17.63 -12.77 12.82
C ASP A 414 -16.72 -11.67 12.28
N ASP A 415 -15.99 -11.96 11.21
CA ASP A 415 -14.98 -11.10 10.61
C ASP A 415 -15.24 -10.85 9.10
N THR A 416 -16.39 -11.28 8.61
CA THR A 416 -16.76 -11.21 7.20
C THR A 416 -18.10 -10.49 7.05
N GLY A 417 -18.08 -9.41 6.27
CA GLY A 417 -19.22 -8.57 5.90
C GLY A 417 -19.20 -8.30 4.40
N PHE A 418 -19.68 -7.14 3.98
CA PHE A 418 -19.74 -6.78 2.57
C PHE A 418 -20.02 -5.29 2.35
N ARG A 419 -19.72 -4.81 1.15
CA ARG A 419 -20.19 -3.53 0.60
C ARG A 419 -20.86 -3.77 -0.74
N CYS A 420 -21.72 -2.84 -1.20
CA CYS A 420 -22.40 -2.99 -2.49
C CYS A 420 -21.79 -2.11 -3.58
N ALA A 421 -22.01 -2.49 -4.83
CA ALA A 421 -21.68 -1.75 -6.02
C ALA A 421 -22.93 -1.55 -6.90
N LEU A 422 -22.91 -0.50 -7.72
CA LEU A 422 -23.96 -0.18 -8.67
C LEU A 422 -23.33 -0.02 -10.06
N TYR A 423 -23.93 -0.72 -11.02
CA TYR A 423 -23.50 -0.81 -12.40
C TYR A 423 -24.56 -0.20 -13.30
N GLU A 424 -24.22 0.85 -14.04
CA GLU A 424 -25.17 1.55 -14.92
C GLU A 424 -25.52 0.74 -16.18
N LYS A 425 -24.61 -0.14 -16.60
CA LYS A 425 -24.76 -0.98 -17.79
C LYS A 425 -24.61 -2.45 -17.40
N SER A 426 -25.51 -3.29 -17.92
CA SER A 426 -25.52 -4.73 -17.63
C SER A 426 -24.24 -5.45 -18.06
N ASN A 427 -23.55 -4.97 -19.11
CA ASN A 427 -22.29 -5.53 -19.58
C ASN A 427 -21.12 -5.33 -18.60
N GLN A 428 -21.26 -4.47 -17.59
CA GLN A 428 -20.23 -4.27 -16.56
C GLN A 428 -20.08 -5.49 -15.65
N LEU A 429 -21.12 -6.34 -15.56
CA LEU A 429 -21.06 -7.62 -14.86
C LEU A 429 -20.42 -8.75 -15.69
N ALA A 430 -19.85 -8.47 -16.87
CA ALA A 430 -19.10 -9.47 -17.62
C ALA A 430 -17.89 -10.03 -16.84
N SER A 431 -17.41 -9.34 -15.81
CA SER A 431 -16.36 -9.82 -14.91
C SER A 431 -16.87 -10.63 -13.71
N ALA A 432 -18.18 -10.88 -13.61
CA ALA A 432 -18.81 -11.62 -12.52
C ALA A 432 -18.72 -13.15 -12.66
N HIS A 433 -18.26 -13.64 -13.81
CA HIS A 433 -18.15 -15.08 -14.06
C HIS A 433 -17.23 -15.78 -13.04
N PRO A 434 -17.43 -17.10 -12.82
CA PRO A 434 -16.52 -17.89 -12.02
C PRO A 434 -15.06 -17.71 -12.47
N ILE A 435 -14.15 -17.64 -11.51
CA ILE A 435 -12.73 -17.54 -11.80
C ILE A 435 -12.28 -18.82 -12.51
N GLN A 436 -11.68 -18.65 -13.68
CA GLN A 436 -11.17 -19.76 -14.48
C GLN A 436 -9.78 -20.17 -14.02
N TRP A 437 -9.69 -21.37 -13.47
CA TRP A 437 -8.45 -21.99 -13.03
C TRP A 437 -7.81 -22.82 -14.14
N ARG A 438 -6.49 -23.05 -14.01
CA ARG A 438 -5.74 -23.90 -14.92
C ARG A 438 -6.23 -25.35 -14.80
N SER A 439 -6.54 -25.99 -15.93
CA SER A 439 -6.86 -27.42 -15.95
C SER A 439 -5.58 -28.25 -16.06
N PHE A 440 -5.14 -28.82 -14.94
CA PHE A 440 -3.97 -29.70 -14.91
C PHE A 440 -4.19 -31.01 -15.69
N ALA A 441 -5.42 -31.53 -15.73
CA ALA A 441 -5.75 -32.69 -16.54
C ALA A 441 -5.51 -32.46 -18.04
N ALA A 442 -5.86 -31.27 -18.55
CA ALA A 442 -5.65 -30.91 -19.95
C ALA A 442 -4.17 -30.69 -20.29
N VAL A 443 -3.38 -30.20 -19.33
CA VAL A 443 -1.93 -29.98 -19.50
C VAL A 443 -1.20 -31.30 -19.65
N ARG A 444 -1.57 -32.33 -18.86
CA ARG A 444 -0.88 -33.62 -18.82
C ARG A 444 -0.63 -34.23 -20.20
N ASP A 445 -1.59 -34.13 -21.11
CA ASP A 445 -1.52 -34.74 -22.43
C ASP A 445 -0.63 -33.94 -23.41
N THR A 446 -0.15 -32.76 -23.01
CA THR A 446 0.72 -31.87 -23.79
C THR A 446 2.16 -31.82 -23.29
N LEU A 447 2.46 -32.53 -22.20
CA LEU A 447 3.78 -32.51 -21.57
C LEU A 447 4.80 -33.34 -22.38
N PRO A 448 6.05 -32.86 -22.49
CA PRO A 448 7.13 -33.64 -23.11
C PRO A 448 7.47 -34.86 -22.24
N GLN A 449 8.17 -35.84 -22.84
CA GLN A 449 8.81 -36.88 -22.03
C GLN A 449 9.91 -36.25 -21.18
N LEU A 450 10.07 -36.69 -19.94
CA LEU A 450 11.06 -36.11 -19.03
C LEU A 450 12.49 -36.16 -19.61
N GLU A 451 12.83 -37.23 -20.34
CA GLU A 451 14.16 -37.40 -20.92
C GLU A 451 14.45 -36.36 -22.01
N ASP A 452 13.45 -35.94 -22.78
CA ASP A 452 13.60 -34.91 -23.82
C ASP A 452 13.95 -33.54 -23.21
N CYS A 453 13.63 -33.36 -21.93
CA CYS A 453 13.91 -32.14 -21.18
C CYS A 453 15.31 -32.15 -20.53
N ARG A 454 16.07 -33.24 -20.59
CA ARG A 454 17.34 -33.37 -19.85
C ARG A 454 18.41 -32.37 -20.32
N ASP A 455 18.63 -32.30 -21.62
CA ASP A 455 19.77 -31.58 -22.21
C ASP A 455 19.76 -30.09 -21.87
N GLN A 456 18.58 -29.49 -21.66
CA GLN A 456 18.48 -28.07 -21.28
C GLN A 456 19.15 -27.77 -19.93
N PHE A 457 19.24 -28.77 -19.03
CA PHE A 457 19.83 -28.63 -17.70
C PHE A 457 21.30 -29.03 -17.62
N GLU A 458 21.88 -29.63 -18.66
CA GLU A 458 23.29 -30.02 -18.64
C GLU A 458 24.21 -28.80 -18.62
N TYR A 459 25.34 -28.94 -17.91
CA TYR A 459 26.42 -27.94 -17.82
C TYR A 459 27.76 -28.64 -17.46
N PRO A 460 28.91 -27.98 -17.68
CA PRO A 460 30.22 -28.53 -17.26
C PRO A 460 30.34 -28.64 -15.73
N LYS A 461 30.52 -29.87 -15.24
CA LYS A 461 30.56 -30.22 -13.79
C LYS A 461 31.98 -30.27 -13.22
N ASP A 462 32.99 -30.33 -14.08
CA ASP A 462 34.38 -30.48 -13.68
C ASP A 462 34.89 -29.24 -12.93
N LYS A 463 35.80 -29.49 -11.99
CA LYS A 463 36.40 -28.49 -11.10
C LYS A 463 37.82 -28.07 -11.49
N PRO A 464 38.30 -26.93 -10.95
CA PRO A 464 37.57 -25.98 -10.10
C PRO A 464 36.96 -24.82 -10.92
N TRP A 465 35.71 -24.52 -10.60
CA TRP A 465 35.11 -23.22 -10.90
C TRP A 465 35.52 -22.21 -9.81
N ALA A 466 35.67 -20.93 -10.14
CA ALA A 466 36.24 -19.97 -9.22
C ALA A 466 35.33 -19.75 -8.01
N THR A 467 35.93 -19.80 -6.82
CA THR A 467 35.26 -19.61 -5.54
C THR A 467 36.01 -18.56 -4.75
N LYS A 468 35.28 -17.60 -4.19
CA LYS A 468 35.82 -16.56 -3.32
C LYS A 468 35.04 -16.53 -2.02
N LYS A 469 35.72 -16.74 -0.90
CA LYS A 469 35.17 -16.47 0.42
C LYS A 469 35.05 -14.96 0.60
N LEU A 470 33.89 -14.49 1.03
CA LEU A 470 33.62 -13.08 1.31
C LEU A 470 33.57 -12.83 2.82
N GLU A 471 33.45 -11.56 3.21
CA GLU A 471 33.23 -11.21 4.61
C GLU A 471 31.89 -11.77 5.12
N PRO A 472 31.83 -12.25 6.37
CA PRO A 472 30.58 -12.68 6.97
C PRO A 472 29.57 -11.53 7.07
N VAL A 473 28.28 -11.86 6.97
CA VAL A 473 27.17 -10.90 7.14
C VAL A 473 26.26 -11.34 8.27
N SER A 474 25.59 -10.39 8.92
CA SER A 474 24.54 -10.67 9.91
C SER A 474 23.21 -10.15 9.39
N ILE A 475 22.20 -11.02 9.35
CA ILE A 475 20.86 -10.71 8.89
C ILE A 475 19.90 -11.22 9.96
N ASP A 476 19.12 -10.30 10.54
CA ASP A 476 18.17 -10.56 11.64
C ASP A 476 18.77 -11.36 12.81
N GLY A 477 20.03 -11.09 13.14
CA GLY A 477 20.75 -11.75 14.24
C GLY A 477 21.35 -13.13 13.90
N ILE A 478 21.20 -13.61 12.66
CA ILE A 478 21.85 -14.83 12.18
C ILE A 478 23.12 -14.47 11.42
N HIS A 479 24.23 -15.13 11.77
CA HIS A 479 25.52 -14.96 11.10
C HIS A 479 25.66 -15.91 9.92
N TYR A 480 25.95 -15.36 8.75
CA TYR A 480 26.18 -16.10 7.51
C TYR A 480 27.62 -15.87 7.03
N GLN A 481 28.30 -16.96 6.71
CA GLN A 481 29.50 -16.92 5.88
C GLN A 481 29.08 -16.83 4.41
N ALA A 482 29.46 -15.75 3.72
CA ALA A 482 29.19 -15.58 2.31
C ALA A 482 30.32 -16.17 1.44
N PHE A 483 29.94 -16.80 0.33
CA PHE A 483 30.82 -17.25 -0.74
C PHE A 483 30.30 -16.74 -2.07
N GLN A 484 31.19 -16.39 -2.98
CA GLN A 484 30.89 -16.07 -4.36
C GLN A 484 31.45 -17.16 -5.25
N ILE A 485 30.63 -17.66 -6.18
CA ILE A 485 30.98 -18.78 -7.04
C ILE A 485 30.64 -18.49 -8.50
N ASP A 486 31.41 -19.06 -9.44
CA ASP A 486 31.06 -19.00 -10.86
C ASP A 486 29.70 -19.68 -11.11
N THR A 487 28.87 -19.04 -11.92
CA THR A 487 27.62 -19.64 -12.40
C THR A 487 27.85 -20.47 -13.65
N VAL A 488 26.80 -21.13 -14.09
CA VAL A 488 26.73 -21.98 -15.28
C VAL A 488 25.92 -21.32 -16.40
N ASN A 489 25.36 -20.14 -16.14
CA ASN A 489 24.43 -19.45 -17.03
C ASN A 489 25.15 -18.46 -17.95
N ASN A 490 26.19 -17.78 -17.45
CA ASN A 490 27.01 -16.85 -18.23
C ASN A 490 28.43 -16.74 -17.64
N GLN A 491 29.45 -16.55 -18.47
CA GLN A 491 30.85 -16.46 -18.07
C GLN A 491 31.14 -15.32 -17.09
N ASP A 492 30.35 -14.24 -17.14
CA ASP A 492 30.46 -13.07 -16.26
C ASP A 492 29.50 -13.09 -15.08
N ASP A 493 28.57 -14.06 -15.02
CA ASP A 493 27.58 -14.16 -13.94
C ASP A 493 28.16 -14.94 -12.75
N ARG A 494 27.88 -14.45 -11.54
CA ARG A 494 28.41 -14.95 -10.27
C ARG A 494 27.27 -15.11 -9.27
N MET A 495 27.24 -16.23 -8.57
CA MET A 495 26.23 -16.53 -7.56
C MET A 495 26.81 -16.38 -6.16
N LEU A 496 26.03 -15.75 -5.28
CA LEU A 496 26.33 -15.70 -3.85
C LEU A 496 25.68 -16.90 -3.13
N LEU A 497 26.42 -17.51 -2.22
CA LEU A 497 25.98 -18.55 -1.31
C LEU A 497 26.16 -18.06 0.13
N TYR A 498 25.07 -18.04 0.90
CA TYR A 498 25.09 -17.71 2.32
C TYR A 498 24.99 -18.98 3.15
N VAL A 499 26.01 -19.25 3.96
CA VAL A 499 26.08 -20.45 4.81
C VAL A 499 25.97 -20.04 6.27
N ALA A 500 24.88 -20.44 6.94
CA ALA A 500 24.72 -20.29 8.37
C ALA A 500 25.04 -21.61 9.08
N TYR A 501 25.79 -21.51 10.17
CA TYR A 501 26.17 -22.65 11.01
C TYR A 501 25.41 -22.61 12.33
N PRO A 502 25.07 -23.77 12.92
CA PRO A 502 24.45 -23.82 14.23
C PRO A 502 25.38 -23.19 15.28
N PRO A 503 24.83 -22.59 16.36
CA PRO A 503 25.66 -22.04 17.43
C PRO A 503 26.52 -23.15 18.02
N MET A 504 27.85 -22.96 18.05
CA MET A 504 28.85 -23.99 18.40
C MET A 504 28.63 -24.69 19.76
N LYS A 505 27.78 -24.16 20.65
CA LYS A 505 27.57 -24.71 21.98
C LYS A 505 26.62 -25.92 21.93
N GLY A 506 27.18 -27.10 21.68
CA GLY A 506 26.50 -28.40 21.85
C GLY A 506 26.28 -29.23 20.57
N PHE A 507 26.66 -28.73 19.40
CA PHE A 507 26.60 -29.47 18.13
C PHE A 507 28.01 -29.73 17.58
N VAL A 508 28.24 -30.92 17.04
CA VAL A 508 29.55 -31.35 16.51
C VAL A 508 29.43 -31.58 15.00
N PRO A 509 30.33 -31.02 14.16
CA PRO A 509 30.33 -31.26 12.73
C PRO A 509 30.74 -32.71 12.38
N PRO A 510 30.40 -33.22 11.18
CA PRO A 510 29.70 -32.51 10.11
C PRO A 510 28.20 -32.32 10.40
N TYR A 511 27.68 -31.15 10.08
CA TYR A 511 26.29 -30.77 10.31
C TYR A 511 25.41 -31.26 9.16
N GLU A 512 24.24 -31.81 9.48
CA GLU A 512 23.19 -32.04 8.48
C GLU A 512 22.93 -30.72 7.73
N THR A 513 22.86 -30.79 6.40
CA THR A 513 22.82 -29.59 5.55
C THR A 513 21.42 -29.38 5.01
N VAL A 514 20.87 -28.17 5.15
CA VAL A 514 19.60 -27.78 4.53
C VAL A 514 19.86 -26.73 3.45
N VAL A 515 19.56 -27.07 2.20
CA VAL A 515 19.61 -26.11 1.08
C VAL A 515 18.25 -25.44 0.96
N VAL A 516 18.21 -24.13 1.19
CA VAL A 516 16.97 -23.35 1.16
C VAL A 516 16.78 -22.75 -0.23
N GLY A 517 15.81 -23.27 -0.97
CA GLY A 517 15.36 -22.66 -2.20
C GLY A 517 14.31 -21.59 -1.92
N THR A 518 14.59 -20.33 -2.20
CA THR A 518 13.62 -19.24 -2.01
C THR A 518 13.81 -18.14 -3.06
N PHE A 519 12.82 -17.27 -3.18
CA PHE A 519 12.95 -16.03 -3.93
C PHE A 519 13.47 -14.93 -3.02
N LEU A 520 14.69 -14.44 -3.28
CA LEU A 520 15.32 -13.37 -2.49
C LEU A 520 15.15 -12.00 -3.16
N GLY A 521 14.84 -10.98 -2.37
CA GLY A 521 15.02 -9.59 -2.76
C GLY A 521 16.45 -9.12 -2.47
N PHE A 522 16.77 -7.86 -2.76
CA PHE A 522 18.10 -7.31 -2.47
C PHE A 522 18.03 -5.92 -1.85
N ASP A 523 18.87 -5.67 -0.85
CA ASP A 523 19.10 -4.35 -0.29
C ASP A 523 20.36 -3.75 -0.90
N ALA A 524 20.20 -2.92 -1.93
CA ALA A 524 21.33 -2.22 -2.56
C ALA A 524 22.11 -1.33 -1.57
N ASN A 525 21.46 -0.82 -0.52
CA ASN A 525 22.12 0.04 0.47
C ASN A 525 22.96 -0.76 1.47
N ARG A 526 22.60 -2.03 1.73
CA ARG A 526 23.29 -2.89 2.69
C ARG A 526 24.15 -3.97 2.05
N GLY A 527 24.03 -4.17 0.73
CA GLY A 527 24.75 -5.21 -0.01
C GLY A 527 24.39 -6.63 0.42
N VAL A 528 23.15 -6.86 0.90
CA VAL A 528 22.68 -8.16 1.39
C VAL A 528 21.28 -8.50 0.86
N PRO A 529 20.90 -9.80 0.81
CA PRO A 529 19.57 -10.20 0.40
C PRO A 529 18.49 -9.72 1.39
N LYS A 530 17.29 -9.45 0.86
CA LYS A 530 16.06 -9.19 1.63
C LYS A 530 15.11 -10.38 1.56
N TRP A 531 14.17 -10.42 2.50
CA TRP A 531 13.12 -11.44 2.62
C TRP A 531 13.64 -12.85 2.92
N ILE A 532 14.82 -12.93 3.56
CA ILE A 532 15.27 -14.17 4.18
C ILE A 532 14.30 -14.50 5.33
N PRO A 533 13.71 -15.71 5.37
CA PRO A 533 12.81 -16.13 6.44
C PRO A 533 13.62 -16.55 7.68
N SER A 534 14.26 -15.56 8.30
CA SER A 534 15.23 -15.73 9.39
C SER A 534 14.68 -16.56 10.55
N ASP A 535 13.42 -16.35 10.93
CA ASP A 535 12.79 -17.13 12.01
C ASP A 535 12.69 -18.63 11.68
N SER A 536 12.29 -18.98 10.45
CA SER A 536 12.24 -20.37 9.99
C SER A 536 13.65 -20.99 9.91
N ILE A 537 14.63 -20.23 9.43
CA ILE A 537 16.04 -20.66 9.37
C ILE A 537 16.60 -20.91 10.76
N ALA A 538 16.29 -20.03 11.73
CA ALA A 538 16.71 -20.19 13.12
C ALA A 538 16.25 -21.53 13.71
N THR A 539 15.09 -22.04 13.30
CA THR A 539 14.61 -23.36 13.77
C THR A 539 15.53 -24.51 13.36
N PHE A 540 16.13 -24.47 12.16
CA PHE A 540 17.08 -25.48 11.70
C PHE A 540 18.42 -25.36 12.44
N LEU A 541 18.92 -24.14 12.60
CA LEU A 541 20.17 -23.86 13.33
C LEU A 541 20.08 -24.33 14.78
N ASN A 542 18.95 -24.06 15.45
CA ASN A 542 18.68 -24.50 16.83
C ASN A 542 18.56 -26.03 16.95
N ARG A 543 18.41 -26.75 15.84
CA ARG A 543 18.39 -28.21 15.78
C ARG A 543 19.72 -28.81 15.33
N GLY A 544 20.77 -28.00 15.16
CA GLY A 544 22.11 -28.46 14.81
C GLY A 544 22.36 -28.66 13.32
N ARG A 545 21.51 -28.09 12.46
CA ARG A 545 21.64 -28.17 11.00
C ARG A 545 22.32 -26.92 10.45
N ALA A 546 23.22 -27.09 9.50
CA ALA A 546 23.74 -25.97 8.72
C ALA A 546 22.75 -25.62 7.61
N VAL A 547 22.66 -24.34 7.25
CA VAL A 547 21.74 -23.85 6.22
C VAL A 547 22.55 -23.17 5.12
N VAL A 548 22.31 -23.57 3.87
CA VAL A 548 22.91 -22.97 2.67
C VAL A 548 21.81 -22.30 1.86
N ILE A 549 21.97 -21.00 1.59
CA ILE A 549 20.99 -20.19 0.85
C ILE A 549 21.67 -19.61 -0.40
N PRO A 550 21.36 -20.13 -1.59
CA PRO A 550 21.84 -19.57 -2.85
C PRO A 550 21.02 -18.33 -3.27
N VAL A 551 21.72 -17.32 -3.79
CA VAL A 551 21.10 -16.22 -4.57
C VAL A 551 20.96 -16.68 -6.01
N LEU A 552 19.87 -17.40 -6.29
CA LEU A 552 19.56 -18.03 -7.58
C LEU A 552 19.39 -16.99 -8.72
N PHE A 553 19.56 -17.42 -9.97
CA PHE A 553 19.37 -16.57 -11.16
C PHE A 553 18.05 -15.81 -11.13
N GLY A 554 18.08 -14.51 -11.45
CA GLY A 554 16.88 -13.67 -11.43
C GLY A 554 16.36 -13.34 -10.02
N THR A 555 17.17 -13.53 -8.98
CA THR A 555 16.88 -13.17 -7.58
C THR A 555 18.02 -12.34 -6.98
N GLY A 556 17.79 -11.68 -5.84
CA GLY A 556 18.80 -10.86 -5.18
C GLY A 556 19.33 -9.74 -6.06
N ASP A 557 20.65 -9.59 -6.13
CA ASP A 557 21.36 -8.63 -6.99
C ASP A 557 21.47 -9.10 -8.45
N ARG A 558 21.06 -10.34 -8.73
CA ARG A 558 21.05 -10.95 -10.08
C ARG A 558 19.70 -10.75 -10.79
N ILE A 559 18.93 -9.75 -10.37
CA ILE A 559 17.62 -9.42 -10.96
C ILE A 559 17.80 -8.52 -12.19
N ASP A 560 17.38 -9.01 -13.36
CA ASP A 560 17.11 -8.20 -14.54
C ASP A 560 15.64 -7.72 -14.50
N TRP A 561 15.42 -6.47 -14.10
CA TRP A 561 14.07 -5.92 -13.97
C TRP A 561 13.35 -5.69 -15.31
N GLU A 562 14.07 -5.59 -16.42
CA GLU A 562 13.48 -5.31 -17.74
C GLU A 562 12.96 -6.59 -18.42
N ASN A 563 13.60 -7.73 -18.20
CA ASN A 563 13.28 -8.98 -18.90
C ASN A 563 12.66 -10.08 -18.02
N ARG A 564 12.29 -9.75 -16.78
CA ARG A 564 11.81 -10.76 -15.83
C ARG A 564 10.33 -11.13 -16.04
N PRO A 565 10.01 -12.43 -16.11
CA PRO A 565 8.67 -12.93 -15.82
C PRO A 565 8.56 -13.25 -14.31
N PRO A 566 7.76 -12.52 -13.54
CA PRO A 566 7.48 -12.87 -12.15
C PRO A 566 6.60 -14.14 -12.11
N PHE A 567 7.05 -15.18 -11.39
CA PHE A 567 6.23 -16.32 -10.91
C PHE A 567 5.15 -16.80 -11.92
N GLY A 568 5.61 -17.35 -13.04
CA GLY A 568 4.78 -17.68 -14.20
C GLY A 568 4.99 -16.69 -15.34
N ALA A 569 4.55 -17.04 -16.54
CA ALA A 569 4.73 -16.20 -17.71
C ALA A 569 3.43 -15.52 -18.15
N ARG A 570 3.52 -14.25 -18.56
CA ARG A 570 2.55 -13.70 -19.51
C ARG A 570 2.67 -14.46 -20.84
N PRO A 571 1.62 -14.49 -21.68
CA PRO A 571 1.71 -15.10 -23.01
C PRO A 571 2.89 -14.59 -23.87
N ASP A 572 3.30 -13.33 -23.71
CA ASP A 572 4.45 -12.73 -24.40
C ASP A 572 5.82 -12.99 -23.72
N GLN A 573 5.84 -13.61 -22.55
CA GLN A 573 7.04 -13.85 -21.73
C GLN A 573 7.34 -15.34 -21.47
N VAL A 574 6.59 -16.25 -22.09
CA VAL A 574 6.69 -17.71 -21.88
C VAL A 574 8.13 -18.21 -22.05
N ASP A 575 8.80 -17.81 -23.13
CA ASP A 575 10.18 -18.21 -23.43
C ASP A 575 11.20 -17.64 -22.45
N ALA A 576 10.99 -16.41 -21.97
CA ALA A 576 11.84 -15.81 -20.95
C ALA A 576 11.72 -16.59 -19.63
N TYR A 577 10.51 -17.00 -19.27
CA TYR A 577 10.25 -17.76 -18.05
C TYR A 577 10.88 -19.15 -18.10
N GLY A 578 10.74 -19.84 -19.23
CA GLY A 578 11.42 -21.12 -19.46
C GLY A 578 12.91 -21.03 -19.18
N ARG A 579 13.59 -20.07 -19.82
CA ARG A 579 15.02 -19.83 -19.61
C ARG A 579 15.36 -19.51 -18.16
N THR A 580 14.56 -18.70 -17.47
CA THR A 580 14.76 -18.40 -16.05
C THR A 580 14.70 -19.65 -15.20
N VAL A 581 13.69 -20.51 -15.38
CA VAL A 581 13.55 -21.76 -14.60
C VAL A 581 14.72 -22.71 -14.85
N VAL A 582 15.16 -22.85 -16.11
CA VAL A 582 16.33 -23.66 -16.47
C VAL A 582 17.59 -23.15 -15.78
N ASN A 583 17.87 -21.85 -15.86
CA ASN A 583 19.05 -21.24 -15.23
C ASN A 583 19.03 -21.39 -13.70
N ILE A 584 17.86 -21.26 -13.08
CA ILE A 584 17.71 -21.50 -11.63
C ILE A 584 17.98 -22.96 -11.28
N ALA A 585 17.48 -23.92 -12.07
CA ALA A 585 17.75 -25.34 -11.84
C ALA A 585 19.26 -25.65 -11.91
N LYS A 586 19.97 -25.05 -12.87
CA LYS A 586 21.42 -25.21 -12.97
C LYS A 586 22.19 -24.56 -11.81
N ASP A 587 21.76 -23.37 -11.36
CA ASP A 587 22.30 -22.73 -10.15
C ASP A 587 22.06 -23.58 -8.90
N PHE A 588 20.90 -24.22 -8.80
CA PHE A 588 20.61 -25.15 -7.72
C PHE A 588 21.60 -26.32 -7.75
N SER A 589 21.78 -27.00 -8.88
CA SER A 589 22.77 -28.08 -9.02
C SER A 589 24.20 -27.61 -8.72
N ARG A 590 24.60 -26.41 -9.17
CA ARG A 590 25.90 -25.81 -8.82
C ARG A 590 26.06 -25.53 -7.33
N THR A 591 24.96 -25.24 -6.62
CA THR A 591 24.95 -25.12 -5.15
C THR A 591 25.18 -26.48 -4.48
N ILE A 592 24.64 -27.55 -5.03
CA ILE A 592 24.89 -28.91 -4.54
C ILE A 592 26.35 -29.32 -4.80
N ASP A 593 26.89 -29.01 -5.98
CA ASP A 593 28.31 -29.24 -6.32
C ASP A 593 29.25 -28.52 -5.31
N PHE A 594 28.92 -27.28 -4.93
CA PHE A 594 29.65 -26.54 -3.91
C PHE A 594 29.71 -27.29 -2.58
N ILE A 595 28.60 -27.89 -2.14
CA ILE A 595 28.53 -28.61 -0.86
C ILE A 595 29.32 -29.92 -0.95
N GLU A 596 29.13 -30.71 -2.01
CA GLU A 596 29.83 -32.00 -2.16
C GLU A 596 31.35 -31.84 -2.29
N GLN A 597 31.78 -30.72 -2.87
CA GLN A 597 33.17 -30.42 -3.19
C GLN A 597 33.70 -29.23 -2.37
N PHE A 598 33.09 -28.92 -1.22
CA PHE A 598 33.34 -27.68 -0.45
C PHE A 598 34.83 -27.43 -0.18
N GLU A 599 35.55 -28.46 0.26
CA GLU A 599 36.98 -28.36 0.58
C GLU A 599 37.84 -28.04 -0.64
N GLU A 600 37.59 -28.70 -1.77
CA GLU A 600 38.26 -28.40 -3.03
C GLU A 600 37.89 -27.01 -3.57
N ALA A 601 36.66 -26.52 -3.30
CA ALA A 601 36.21 -25.21 -3.78
C ALA A 601 36.86 -24.08 -2.97
N THR A 602 36.94 -24.26 -1.66
CA THR A 602 37.25 -23.17 -0.73
C THR A 602 38.65 -23.27 -0.12
N GLY A 603 39.29 -24.44 -0.16
CA GLY A 603 40.48 -24.76 0.62
C GLY A 603 40.23 -24.90 2.13
N ILE A 604 38.96 -24.99 2.56
CA ILE A 604 38.55 -25.04 3.97
C ILE A 604 37.99 -26.44 4.28
N PRO A 605 38.40 -27.09 5.39
CA PRO A 605 37.81 -28.36 5.81
C PRO A 605 36.28 -28.26 5.88
N SER A 606 35.59 -29.18 5.22
CA SER A 606 34.13 -29.16 5.21
C SER A 606 33.57 -29.51 6.59
N VAL A 607 32.65 -28.67 7.07
CA VAL A 607 31.80 -28.95 8.22
C VAL A 607 30.36 -29.28 7.81
N LEU A 608 30.09 -29.33 6.50
CA LEU A 608 28.80 -29.67 5.93
C LEU A 608 28.75 -31.17 5.63
N ASP A 609 27.70 -31.84 6.08
CA ASP A 609 27.44 -33.23 5.73
C ASP A 609 26.77 -33.30 4.37
N LYS A 610 27.50 -33.85 3.39
CA LYS A 610 27.02 -34.02 2.01
C LYS A 610 26.13 -35.26 1.82
N ASP A 611 26.21 -36.23 2.74
CA ASP A 611 25.43 -37.46 2.67
C ASP A 611 24.07 -37.30 3.37
N ARG A 612 23.97 -36.35 4.32
CA ARG A 612 22.74 -35.98 5.04
C ARG A 612 22.28 -34.57 4.70
N MET A 613 21.91 -34.40 3.43
CA MET A 613 21.45 -33.12 2.87
C MET A 613 19.95 -33.12 2.58
N ALA A 614 19.26 -32.06 2.98
CA ALA A 614 17.85 -31.82 2.70
C ALA A 614 17.63 -30.57 1.85
N TYR A 615 16.48 -30.52 1.17
CA TYR A 615 15.98 -29.34 0.48
C TYR A 615 14.82 -28.73 1.26
N CYS A 616 14.83 -27.41 1.42
CA CYS A 616 13.69 -26.66 1.96
C CYS A 616 13.27 -25.59 0.95
N GLY A 617 12.17 -25.84 0.24
CA GLY A 617 11.60 -24.90 -0.72
C GLY A 617 10.61 -23.96 -0.06
N ILE A 618 10.76 -22.65 -0.25
CA ILE A 618 9.86 -21.63 0.33
C ILE A 618 9.10 -20.90 -0.77
N VAL A 619 7.77 -21.02 -0.73
CA VAL A 619 6.81 -20.45 -1.70
C VAL A 619 7.22 -20.79 -3.13
N TYR A 620 7.96 -19.91 -3.82
CA TYR A 620 8.50 -20.18 -5.16
C TYR A 620 9.39 -21.43 -5.17
N GLY A 621 10.29 -21.56 -4.20
CA GLY A 621 11.13 -22.76 -4.08
C GLY A 621 10.30 -23.99 -3.73
N GLY A 622 9.20 -23.84 -2.99
CA GLY A 622 8.26 -24.93 -2.75
C GLY A 622 7.61 -25.43 -4.05
N CYS A 623 7.18 -24.49 -4.90
CA CYS A 623 6.52 -24.79 -6.17
C CYS A 623 7.48 -25.32 -7.24
N ALA A 624 8.62 -24.65 -7.44
CA ALA A 624 9.58 -24.94 -8.52
C ALA A 624 10.70 -25.90 -8.10
N GLY A 625 10.94 -26.09 -6.80
CA GLY A 625 11.95 -26.99 -6.26
C GLY A 625 11.91 -28.42 -6.78
N PRO A 626 10.72 -29.04 -7.00
CA PRO A 626 10.62 -30.34 -7.67
C PRO A 626 11.30 -30.38 -9.04
N ILE A 627 11.19 -29.32 -9.84
CA ILE A 627 11.86 -29.21 -11.14
C ILE A 627 13.38 -29.23 -10.94
N TRP A 628 13.88 -28.42 -9.99
CA TRP A 628 15.32 -28.28 -9.73
C TRP A 628 15.93 -29.59 -9.21
N MET A 629 15.27 -30.26 -8.27
CA MET A 629 15.72 -31.55 -7.74
C MET A 629 15.70 -32.64 -8.80
N VAL A 630 14.65 -32.72 -9.63
CA VAL A 630 14.58 -33.74 -10.70
C VAL A 630 15.60 -33.44 -11.81
N ALA A 631 15.79 -32.17 -12.19
CA ALA A 631 16.85 -31.77 -13.12
C ALA A 631 18.24 -32.15 -12.60
N ASP A 632 18.49 -31.93 -11.31
CA ASP A 632 19.71 -32.37 -10.63
C ASP A 632 19.92 -33.88 -10.76
N TYR A 633 18.91 -34.66 -10.41
CA TYR A 633 18.91 -36.12 -10.51
C TYR A 633 19.18 -36.59 -11.95
N LEU A 634 18.52 -36.02 -12.95
CA LEU A 634 18.68 -36.41 -14.36
C LEU A 634 20.11 -36.19 -14.87
N THR A 635 20.74 -35.10 -14.43
CA THR A 635 22.06 -34.69 -14.89
C THR A 635 23.20 -35.27 -14.05
N HIS A 636 22.93 -35.80 -12.85
CA HIS A 636 23.95 -36.33 -11.94
C HIS A 636 23.77 -37.82 -11.69
N ASP A 637 23.95 -38.61 -12.76
CA ASP A 637 23.94 -40.08 -12.75
C ASP A 637 22.71 -40.72 -12.10
N ARG A 638 21.56 -40.02 -12.13
CA ARG A 638 20.32 -40.50 -11.51
C ARG A 638 20.51 -40.82 -10.03
N ARG A 639 21.29 -39.99 -9.33
CA ARG A 639 21.52 -40.08 -7.89
C ARG A 639 20.83 -38.92 -7.18
N TRP A 640 19.94 -39.23 -6.24
CA TRP A 640 19.41 -38.24 -5.32
C TRP A 640 20.49 -37.77 -4.35
N ARG A 641 20.98 -36.55 -4.56
CA ARG A 641 21.95 -35.89 -3.66
C ARG A 641 21.25 -35.29 -2.44
N VAL A 642 20.07 -34.73 -2.65
CA VAL A 642 19.11 -34.40 -1.59
C VAL A 642 18.40 -35.68 -1.11
N LYS A 643 18.32 -35.88 0.20
CA LYS A 643 17.75 -37.08 0.85
C LYS A 643 16.35 -36.88 1.41
N ALA A 644 15.94 -35.64 1.67
CA ALA A 644 14.60 -35.30 2.14
C ALA A 644 14.24 -33.89 1.68
N ALA A 645 12.96 -33.62 1.44
CA ALA A 645 12.45 -32.32 1.05
C ALA A 645 11.33 -31.81 1.99
N VAL A 646 11.36 -30.52 2.27
CA VAL A 646 10.26 -29.77 2.88
C VAL A 646 9.85 -28.66 1.91
N LEU A 647 8.65 -28.75 1.36
CA LEU A 647 8.08 -27.76 0.44
C LEU A 647 7.05 -26.94 1.21
N THR A 648 7.26 -25.63 1.30
CA THR A 648 6.37 -24.75 2.06
C THR A 648 5.57 -23.82 1.19
N ASP A 649 4.29 -23.67 1.54
CA ASP A 649 3.29 -22.94 0.76
C ASP A 649 3.39 -23.29 -0.74
N ALA A 650 3.53 -24.61 -1.01
CA ALA A 650 3.79 -25.17 -2.32
C ALA A 650 2.51 -25.64 -3.00
N PHE A 651 2.35 -25.32 -4.28
CA PHE A 651 1.18 -25.66 -5.08
C PHE A 651 1.51 -25.78 -6.57
N LEU A 652 0.64 -26.44 -7.34
CA LEU A 652 0.68 -26.34 -8.80
C LEU A 652 0.28 -24.93 -9.24
N THR A 653 1.17 -24.26 -9.96
CA THR A 653 0.99 -22.90 -10.42
C THR A 653 -0.14 -22.78 -11.44
N GLN A 654 -0.94 -21.72 -11.28
CA GLN A 654 -2.13 -21.45 -12.10
C GLN A 654 -1.82 -20.63 -13.36
N CYS A 655 -0.60 -20.13 -13.46
CA CYS A 655 -0.08 -19.37 -14.60
C CYS A 655 0.28 -20.32 -15.74
N LEU A 656 0.40 -19.77 -16.96
CA LEU A 656 0.95 -20.52 -18.08
C LEU A 656 2.46 -20.75 -17.86
N GLN A 657 2.90 -21.96 -18.12
CA GLN A 657 4.31 -22.36 -18.13
C GLN A 657 4.61 -23.04 -19.47
N PRO A 658 5.83 -22.88 -20.03
CA PRO A 658 6.30 -23.73 -21.11
C PRO A 658 6.23 -25.21 -20.69
N PRO A 659 5.79 -26.12 -21.57
CA PRO A 659 5.70 -27.56 -21.25
C PRO A 659 7.01 -28.15 -20.70
N GLU A 660 8.16 -27.67 -21.19
CA GLU A 660 9.51 -28.16 -20.86
C GLU A 660 9.99 -27.75 -19.47
N VAL A 661 9.28 -26.86 -18.77
CA VAL A 661 9.57 -26.46 -17.38
C VAL A 661 8.31 -26.45 -16.53
N ASP A 662 7.29 -27.20 -16.94
CA ASP A 662 6.04 -27.29 -16.21
C ASP A 662 6.18 -28.22 -15.01
N GLN A 663 5.69 -27.82 -13.84
CA GLN A 663 5.78 -28.64 -12.62
C GLN A 663 5.22 -30.06 -12.80
N MET A 664 4.18 -30.21 -13.63
CA MET A 664 3.54 -31.50 -13.88
C MET A 664 4.45 -32.49 -14.61
N ALA A 665 5.44 -32.03 -15.37
CA ALA A 665 6.39 -32.91 -16.06
C ALA A 665 7.42 -33.53 -15.10
N TYR A 666 7.65 -32.93 -13.92
CA TYR A 666 8.72 -33.32 -13.00
C TYR A 666 8.19 -33.97 -11.72
N LEU A 667 7.06 -33.52 -11.19
CA LEU A 667 6.48 -34.03 -9.94
C LEU A 667 6.32 -35.56 -9.91
N PRO A 668 5.83 -36.24 -10.97
CA PRO A 668 5.70 -37.71 -11.00
C PRO A 668 7.02 -38.48 -10.92
N HIS A 669 8.16 -37.78 -10.96
CA HIS A 669 9.50 -38.38 -10.91
C HIS A 669 10.24 -38.04 -9.61
N LEU A 670 9.69 -37.16 -8.76
CA LEU A 670 10.29 -36.80 -7.49
C LEU A 670 10.09 -37.92 -6.46
N THR A 671 11.10 -38.77 -6.30
CA THR A 671 11.08 -39.93 -5.39
C THR A 671 11.86 -39.68 -4.09
N VAL A 672 12.21 -38.42 -3.82
CA VAL A 672 12.77 -37.98 -2.53
C VAL A 672 11.64 -37.89 -1.50
N PRO A 673 11.81 -38.41 -0.27
CA PRO A 673 10.84 -38.24 0.81
C PRO A 673 10.46 -36.77 0.99
N THR A 674 9.18 -36.44 0.80
CA THR A 674 8.75 -35.05 0.66
C THR A 674 7.59 -34.70 1.59
N MET A 675 7.79 -33.67 2.42
CA MET A 675 6.73 -33.05 3.19
C MET A 675 6.28 -31.74 2.56
N MET A 676 4.98 -31.57 2.36
CA MET A 676 4.35 -30.30 2.06
C MET A 676 3.76 -29.70 3.34
N LEU A 677 4.18 -28.48 3.67
CA LEU A 677 3.68 -27.72 4.81
C LEU A 677 3.09 -26.41 4.30
N ASN A 678 1.77 -26.27 4.32
CA ASN A 678 1.09 -25.19 3.62
C ASN A 678 0.05 -24.46 4.48
N CYS A 679 -0.20 -23.19 4.15
CA CYS A 679 -1.40 -22.47 4.54
C CYS A 679 -2.58 -22.90 3.66
N ARG A 680 -3.72 -23.28 4.27
CA ARG A 680 -4.90 -23.78 3.50
C ARG A 680 -5.63 -22.68 2.74
N LEU A 681 -5.57 -21.44 3.24
CA LEU A 681 -6.32 -20.31 2.69
C LEU A 681 -5.55 -19.51 1.63
N ILE A 682 -4.41 -20.02 1.13
CA ILE A 682 -3.66 -19.39 0.02
C ILE A 682 -4.53 -19.36 -1.24
N SER A 683 -4.80 -18.16 -1.74
CA SER A 683 -5.55 -17.93 -2.97
C SER A 683 -4.80 -18.24 -4.26
N THR A 684 -3.50 -17.94 -4.30
CA THR A 684 -2.64 -18.22 -5.48
C THR A 684 -2.52 -19.71 -5.79
N GLY A 685 -2.74 -20.55 -4.77
CA GLY A 685 -2.75 -22.00 -4.87
C GLY A 685 -3.87 -22.57 -4.00
N PRO A 686 -5.12 -22.59 -4.48
CA PRO A 686 -6.24 -23.12 -3.71
C PRO A 686 -5.99 -24.56 -3.30
N TYR A 687 -6.36 -24.91 -2.07
CA TYR A 687 -6.06 -26.22 -1.49
C TYR A 687 -6.48 -27.38 -2.40
N ASP A 688 -7.76 -27.45 -2.78
CA ASP A 688 -8.31 -28.59 -3.54
C ASP A 688 -7.92 -28.59 -5.02
N ARG A 689 -7.56 -27.43 -5.59
CA ARG A 689 -7.21 -27.30 -7.01
C ARG A 689 -5.72 -27.37 -7.30
N ALA A 690 -4.87 -26.99 -6.35
CA ALA A 690 -3.45 -26.74 -6.61
C ALA A 690 -2.52 -27.38 -5.59
N GLN A 691 -2.86 -27.36 -4.29
CA GLN A 691 -2.00 -27.93 -3.24
C GLN A 691 -2.17 -29.45 -3.15
N LYS A 692 -3.42 -29.90 -2.98
CA LYS A 692 -3.76 -31.31 -2.87
C LYS A 692 -3.42 -32.08 -4.17
N PRO A 693 -3.71 -31.56 -5.38
CA PRO A 693 -3.26 -32.21 -6.61
C PRO A 693 -1.73 -32.28 -6.75
N MET A 694 -0.99 -31.26 -6.29
CA MET A 694 0.49 -31.33 -6.25
C MET A 694 0.97 -32.50 -5.37
N TYR A 695 0.40 -32.64 -4.17
CA TYR A 695 0.71 -33.73 -3.25
C TYR A 695 0.34 -35.11 -3.82
N GLU A 696 -0.81 -35.22 -4.48
CA GLU A 696 -1.29 -36.45 -5.10
C GLU A 696 -0.39 -36.90 -6.26
N LEU A 697 0.23 -35.97 -6.99
CA LEU A 697 1.18 -36.26 -8.07
C LEU A 697 2.53 -36.83 -7.57
N LEU A 698 2.87 -36.69 -6.29
CA LEU A 698 4.11 -37.24 -5.75
C LEU A 698 4.04 -38.79 -5.76
N PRO A 699 4.98 -39.48 -6.43
CA PRO A 699 4.99 -40.95 -6.62
C PRO A 699 5.50 -41.70 -5.38
N LEU A 700 5.19 -41.20 -4.19
CA LEU A 700 5.71 -41.69 -2.92
C LEU A 700 4.63 -42.45 -2.14
N PRO A 701 5.00 -43.52 -1.42
CA PRO A 701 4.09 -44.17 -0.47
C PRO A 701 3.76 -43.23 0.71
N ASP A 702 2.67 -43.51 1.42
CA ASP A 702 2.12 -42.63 2.47
C ASP A 702 3.09 -42.37 3.64
N ASP A 703 4.07 -43.25 3.89
CA ASP A 703 5.10 -43.06 4.90
C ASP A 703 6.26 -42.17 4.43
N GLN A 704 6.36 -41.88 3.13
CA GLN A 704 7.39 -41.05 2.51
C GLN A 704 6.85 -39.72 1.96
N LYS A 705 5.55 -39.43 2.14
CA LYS A 705 4.97 -38.11 1.85
C LYS A 705 3.90 -37.66 2.84
N VAL A 706 3.94 -36.38 3.21
CA VAL A 706 2.93 -35.77 4.11
C VAL A 706 2.48 -34.42 3.57
N LEU A 707 1.17 -34.14 3.60
CA LEU A 707 0.61 -32.80 3.40
C LEU A 707 -0.01 -32.30 4.70
N LYS A 708 0.64 -31.33 5.35
CA LYS A 708 0.11 -30.61 6.51
C LYS A 708 -0.37 -29.23 6.06
N ALA A 709 -1.68 -29.07 5.92
CA ALA A 709 -2.31 -27.79 5.60
C ALA A 709 -2.96 -27.17 6.84
N PHE A 710 -2.60 -25.93 7.18
CA PHE A 710 -3.15 -25.20 8.33
C PHE A 710 -4.42 -24.45 7.92
N PRO A 711 -5.60 -24.79 8.47
CA PRO A 711 -6.87 -24.17 8.09
C PRO A 711 -6.97 -22.69 8.49
N GLN A 712 -6.20 -22.27 9.49
CA GLN A 712 -6.26 -20.92 10.06
C GLN A 712 -5.27 -19.92 9.44
N TYR A 713 -4.33 -20.38 8.61
CA TYR A 713 -3.32 -19.51 8.01
C TYR A 713 -3.60 -19.25 6.53
N THR A 714 -3.39 -17.99 6.13
CA THR A 714 -3.60 -17.51 4.77
C THR A 714 -2.33 -17.49 3.94
N HIS A 715 -1.20 -17.04 4.49
CA HIS A 715 0.10 -17.08 3.82
C HIS A 715 1.24 -16.99 4.84
N GLY A 716 2.27 -17.82 4.71
CA GLY A 716 3.42 -17.85 5.62
C GLY A 716 3.11 -18.55 6.94
N ILE A 717 3.73 -19.71 7.14
CA ILE A 717 3.55 -20.51 8.36
C ILE A 717 4.39 -19.89 9.50
N PRO A 718 3.81 -19.69 10.70
CA PRO A 718 4.58 -19.24 11.85
C PRO A 718 5.78 -20.15 12.15
N ALA A 719 6.92 -19.55 12.47
CA ALA A 719 8.18 -20.29 12.64
C ALA A 719 8.10 -21.40 13.71
N ALA A 720 7.28 -21.22 14.75
CA ALA A 720 7.07 -22.25 15.77
C ALA A 720 6.45 -23.53 15.18
N ASP A 721 5.36 -23.39 14.43
CA ASP A 721 4.72 -24.52 13.75
C ASP A 721 5.63 -25.10 12.67
N PHE A 722 6.22 -24.24 11.83
CA PHE A 722 7.20 -24.65 10.83
C PHE A 722 8.30 -25.53 11.43
N GLY A 723 8.93 -25.05 12.50
CA GLY A 723 10.04 -25.72 13.15
C GLY A 723 9.66 -27.09 13.72
N ILE A 724 8.46 -27.23 14.31
CA ILE A 724 7.98 -28.51 14.86
C ILE A 724 7.88 -29.57 13.78
N TYR A 725 7.22 -29.25 12.67
CA TYR A 725 6.93 -30.23 11.63
C TYR A 725 8.13 -30.49 10.72
N ALA A 726 8.80 -29.44 10.25
CA ALA A 726 9.95 -29.55 9.36
C ALA A 726 11.11 -30.30 10.02
N ASN A 727 11.47 -29.96 11.27
CA ASN A 727 12.59 -30.63 11.93
C ASN A 727 12.29 -32.09 12.28
N ARG A 728 11.03 -32.43 12.61
CA ARG A 728 10.63 -33.83 12.84
C ARG A 728 10.75 -34.64 11.56
N TRP A 729 10.23 -34.11 10.44
CA TRP A 729 10.35 -34.75 9.13
C TRP A 729 11.81 -35.04 8.77
N LEU A 730 12.69 -34.05 8.94
CA LEU A 730 14.11 -34.22 8.64
C LEU A 730 14.81 -35.18 9.63
N ASP A 731 14.46 -35.17 10.91
CA ASP A 731 15.00 -36.13 11.90
C ASP A 731 14.70 -37.59 11.47
N ASP A 732 13.52 -37.85 10.89
CA ASP A 732 13.08 -39.20 10.50
C ASP A 732 13.71 -39.70 9.18
N HIS A 733 14.18 -38.80 8.31
CA HIS A 733 14.61 -39.11 6.94
C HIS A 733 16.10 -38.82 6.65
N LEU A 734 16.78 -38.01 7.47
CA LEU A 734 18.23 -37.78 7.34
C LEU A 734 19.08 -38.69 8.24
N ARG A 735 18.48 -39.29 9.28
CA ARG A 735 19.19 -40.16 10.24
C ARG A 735 19.19 -41.64 9.87
N LYS A 736 18.40 -42.02 8.86
CA LYS A 736 18.38 -43.35 8.25
C LYS A 736 19.34 -43.38 7.09
#